data_AF-K7N7E7-F1
#
_entry.id   AF-K7N7E7-F1
#
_cell.length_a   1.000
_cell.length_b   1.000
_cell.length_c   1.000
_cell.angle_alpha   90.00
_cell.angle_beta   90.00
_cell.angle_gamma   90.00
#
_symmetry.space_group_name_H-M   'P 1'
#
loop_
_entity.id
_entity.type
_entity.pdbx_description
1 polymer ?
#
loop_
_entity_poly.entity_id
_entity_poly.type
_entity_poly.pdbx_seq_one_letter_code
_entity_poly.pdbx_strand_id
1 'polypeptide(L)'
;MARGERRRRGAPADGARTAERAARGGPARRDGRGGSARGAVRGVALAVLVLSLVLGLSGSWLLAWHRVRRAVTLHSASPALPPDSSSPSVAPDLFWGTYRPHVYFGMKTRSPQPLLTGLMWAQQGTTPGTPKLRHTCEQGDGVGPYGWEFHDGVSFGRQHIQDGALRLTTEFVKRPGGQHGGDWSWRVTVEPQASGTSALPLVSLFFYVVTDGKEVLVPEVGAKGQLKFISGHTSELGDFRFTLLAPTSPGDTTPKYGSYNVFWSSNPGLPLLTEMVKSRLNSWFQHRPPGASPERYLGLPGSLKWEDRGPSGQRQGQGQFLIQQVTLKVPFSVEFVFESGSARAGGSQALKQLAGSLLTQALESHAETFRKRFEKTFRLKEKGLSPEEQALGQAALSGLLGGIGYFYGQGLVLPDVGVAGSEQKVDPVLFPPVPLFTAVPSRSFFPRGFLWDEGFHQLVVQRWDPRLTREALGHWLGLLNADGWIGREQILGDEARARVPPEFLVQRTAHANPPTLLLPVAHMLEGGDPADLAFLRRAFPRLHAWFSWLHQSQAGPVPLSYRWRGRDPALPTLLNPKTLPSGLDDYPRASHPSATERHLDLRCWVALGARVLMRLAEQLGEAEAAAELGPLAVSLEAEESLDELHWAPELGVFADFGNHTKAVQLKPRPPQGMVRVVGRPHPHLQYVDALGYVSLFPFLLRLLDPNSSRLGPLLDVLADSRHLWSPFGLRSLAASSPFYSQRNSEHDPPYWRGAVWLNINYLALGALHHYGHLEGPYQARAAKLHRELRANLVGNVWRQYQATGFLWEQYSDRDGRGMGCRPFQGWTSLVLLVMAEDY
;
A
#
# COMPACT_ATOMS: atom_id res chain seq x y z
N MET A 1 -29.98 -7.23 57.68
CA MET A 1 -29.88 -5.97 58.42
C MET A 1 -30.63 -4.90 57.64
N ALA A 2 -31.87 -4.64 58.06
CA ALA A 2 -32.46 -3.33 58.43
C ALA A 2 -33.08 -2.61 57.21
N ARG A 3 -34.37 -2.85 56.90
CA ARG A 3 -35.62 -2.20 57.41
C ARG A 3 -35.70 -0.71 56.99
N GLY A 4 -36.80 -0.19 56.43
CA GLY A 4 -38.15 -0.74 56.33
C GLY A 4 -39.17 0.11 55.54
N GLU A 5 -40.41 -0.32 55.72
CA GLU A 5 -41.69 0.02 55.08
C GLU A 5 -42.34 1.38 55.46
N ARG A 6 -43.28 1.83 54.58
CA ARG A 6 -44.72 2.22 54.83
C ARG A 6 -45.23 3.61 54.37
N ARG A 7 -46.26 3.53 53.49
CA ARG A 7 -47.62 4.15 53.47
C ARG A 7 -47.88 5.68 53.32
N ARG A 8 -48.50 6.00 52.16
CA ARG A 8 -49.83 6.63 51.86
C ARG A 8 -50.42 7.84 52.64
N ARG A 9 -50.78 8.85 51.81
CA ARG A 9 -52.04 9.68 51.67
C ARG A 9 -52.36 10.88 52.60
N GLY A 10 -52.67 12.01 51.96
CA GLY A 10 -53.58 13.09 52.41
C GLY A 10 -53.67 14.23 51.36
N ALA A 11 -54.89 14.63 50.97
CA ALA A 11 -55.25 15.85 50.18
C ALA A 11 -55.85 16.92 51.16
N PRO A 12 -56.23 18.20 50.81
CA PRO A 12 -57.18 18.59 49.73
C PRO A 12 -57.06 20.01 49.06
N ALA A 13 -57.88 20.20 47.98
CA ALA A 13 -58.68 21.32 47.40
C ALA A 13 -58.32 22.84 47.42
N ASP A 14 -58.47 23.50 46.24
CA ASP A 14 -59.44 24.60 45.86
C ASP A 14 -59.02 25.25 44.50
N GLY A 15 -59.84 25.70 43.53
CA GLY A 15 -61.30 25.82 43.31
C GLY A 15 -61.66 26.38 41.90
N ALA A 16 -62.97 26.29 41.56
CA ALA A 16 -63.81 26.96 40.52
C ALA A 16 -63.51 26.79 38.99
N ARG A 17 -64.37 26.17 38.14
CA ARG A 17 -65.72 26.56 37.55
C ARG A 17 -65.67 27.78 36.59
N THR A 18 -66.32 27.92 35.41
CA THR A 18 -67.31 27.17 34.57
C THR A 18 -67.54 27.94 33.23
N ALA A 19 -68.28 27.32 32.30
CA ALA A 19 -69.21 27.90 31.27
C ALA A 19 -68.70 28.24 29.85
N GLU A 20 -69.48 28.21 28.77
CA GLU A 20 -70.74 27.57 28.34
C GLU A 20 -70.94 27.91 26.82
N ARG A 21 -71.93 27.30 26.18
CA ARG A 21 -72.20 27.22 24.72
C ARG A 21 -72.94 28.42 24.10
N ALA A 22 -72.71 28.53 22.78
CA ALA A 22 -73.66 28.78 21.66
C ALA A 22 -74.29 30.17 21.40
N ALA A 23 -74.28 30.59 20.12
CA ALA A 23 -75.47 31.01 19.35
C ALA A 23 -75.15 31.31 17.87
N ARG A 24 -76.17 31.13 17.00
CA ARG A 24 -76.22 31.29 15.54
C ARG A 24 -76.54 32.73 15.10
N GLY A 25 -76.23 33.08 13.85
CA GLY A 25 -76.89 34.15 13.08
C GLY A 25 -76.33 34.31 11.66
N GLY A 26 -77.15 34.15 10.62
CA GLY A 26 -76.82 34.45 9.20
C GLY A 26 -77.17 35.91 8.83
N PRO A 27 -77.58 36.21 7.59
CA PRO A 27 -76.86 36.11 6.30
C PRO A 27 -76.84 37.48 5.55
N ALA A 28 -76.02 37.65 4.49
CA ALA A 28 -76.22 38.74 3.53
C ALA A 28 -75.70 38.41 2.13
N ARG A 29 -76.39 39.00 1.16
CA ARG A 29 -76.47 38.70 -0.28
C ARG A 29 -75.67 39.70 -1.13
N ARG A 30 -75.39 39.25 -2.37
CA ARG A 30 -75.38 39.97 -3.66
C ARG A 30 -74.10 40.67 -4.19
N ASP A 31 -73.73 40.13 -5.36
CA ASP A 31 -73.53 40.76 -6.68
C ASP A 31 -72.40 41.78 -6.89
N GLY A 32 -71.59 41.52 -7.93
CA GLY A 32 -70.76 42.53 -8.57
C GLY A 32 -69.64 41.99 -9.45
N ARG A 33 -69.94 41.79 -10.73
CA ARG A 33 -69.03 41.38 -11.81
C ARG A 33 -67.86 42.35 -12.02
N GLY A 34 -66.73 41.82 -12.50
CA GLY A 34 -65.94 42.49 -13.55
C GLY A 34 -64.48 42.80 -13.23
N GLY A 35 -63.57 41.98 -13.78
CA GLY A 35 -62.22 42.41 -14.15
C GLY A 35 -61.07 41.93 -13.26
N SER A 36 -60.32 40.92 -13.70
CA SER A 36 -59.03 41.20 -14.36
C SER A 36 -58.30 39.90 -14.69
N ALA A 37 -57.87 39.79 -15.95
CA ALA A 37 -56.94 38.78 -16.42
C ALA A 37 -55.59 38.74 -15.64
N ARG A 38 -55.36 39.65 -14.68
CA ARG A 38 -54.15 39.74 -13.85
C ARG A 38 -54.06 38.66 -12.76
N GLY A 39 -55.19 38.13 -12.27
CA GLY A 39 -55.20 37.03 -11.27
C GLY A 39 -54.80 35.68 -11.85
N ALA A 40 -55.32 35.36 -13.05
CA ALA A 40 -54.98 34.15 -13.78
C ALA A 40 -53.52 34.15 -14.28
N VAL A 41 -53.02 35.30 -14.77
CA VAL A 41 -51.62 35.44 -15.19
C VAL A 41 -50.65 35.31 -14.00
N ARG A 42 -51.00 35.81 -12.81
CA ARG A 42 -50.20 35.59 -11.58
C ARG A 42 -50.23 34.14 -11.10
N GLY A 43 -51.37 33.46 -11.19
CA GLY A 43 -51.49 32.03 -10.86
C GLY A 43 -50.71 31.14 -11.83
N VAL A 44 -50.76 31.43 -13.13
CA VAL A 44 -49.99 30.74 -14.16
C VAL A 44 -48.49 31.03 -14.01
N ALA A 45 -48.09 32.28 -13.77
CA ALA A 45 -46.69 32.63 -13.54
C ALA A 45 -46.13 31.93 -12.29
N LEU A 46 -46.90 31.88 -11.19
CA LEU A 46 -46.51 31.15 -9.98
C LEU A 46 -46.44 29.63 -10.23
N ALA A 47 -47.38 29.06 -10.97
CA ALA A 47 -47.37 27.65 -11.32
C ALA A 47 -46.17 27.29 -12.23
N VAL A 48 -45.84 28.15 -13.20
CA VAL A 48 -44.64 28.00 -14.06
C VAL A 48 -43.36 28.13 -13.23
N LEU A 49 -43.31 29.04 -12.26
CA LEU A 49 -42.15 29.24 -11.39
C LEU A 49 -41.96 28.05 -10.44
N VAL A 50 -43.04 27.54 -9.85
CA VAL A 50 -43.04 26.31 -9.04
C VAL A 50 -42.67 25.10 -9.88
N LEU A 51 -43.22 24.95 -11.09
CA LEU A 51 -42.89 23.83 -11.99
C LEU A 51 -41.41 23.90 -12.43
N SER A 52 -40.90 25.10 -12.73
CA SER A 52 -39.49 25.32 -13.07
C SER A 52 -38.56 25.03 -11.88
N LEU A 53 -38.98 25.38 -10.66
CA LEU A 53 -38.27 25.01 -9.42
C LEU A 53 -38.29 23.50 -9.19
N VAL A 54 -39.43 22.83 -9.36
CA VAL A 54 -39.53 21.37 -9.20
C VAL A 54 -38.73 20.64 -10.29
N LEU A 55 -38.76 21.11 -11.54
CA LEU A 55 -37.95 20.58 -12.63
C LEU A 55 -36.45 20.83 -12.42
N GLY A 56 -36.07 22.00 -11.90
CA GLY A 56 -34.68 22.32 -11.55
C GLY A 56 -34.15 21.51 -10.36
N LEU A 57 -34.98 21.30 -9.33
CA LEU A 57 -34.66 20.48 -8.16
C LEU A 57 -34.60 19.00 -8.51
N SER A 58 -35.53 18.50 -9.33
CA SER A 58 -35.51 17.11 -9.81
C SER A 58 -34.34 16.85 -10.78
N GLY A 59 -34.03 17.80 -11.66
CA GLY A 59 -32.85 17.72 -12.54
C GLY A 59 -31.53 17.73 -11.76
N SER A 60 -31.38 18.60 -10.76
CA SER A 60 -30.18 18.62 -9.92
C SER A 60 -30.04 17.35 -9.06
N TRP A 61 -31.15 16.82 -8.53
CA TRP A 61 -31.16 15.54 -7.83
C TRP A 61 -30.80 14.37 -8.73
N LEU A 62 -31.34 14.30 -9.96
CA LEU A 62 -31.00 13.26 -10.95
C LEU A 62 -29.51 13.29 -11.31
N LEU A 63 -28.93 14.48 -11.51
CA LEU A 63 -27.50 14.63 -11.78
C LEU A 63 -26.64 14.19 -10.57
N ALA A 64 -27.03 14.58 -9.36
CA ALA A 64 -26.34 14.15 -8.14
C ALA A 64 -26.42 12.63 -7.95
N TRP A 65 -27.60 12.04 -8.17
CA TRP A 65 -27.81 10.59 -8.12
C TRP A 65 -26.94 9.86 -9.16
N HIS A 66 -26.89 10.35 -10.39
CA HIS A 66 -26.05 9.78 -11.44
C HIS A 66 -24.55 9.86 -11.11
N ARG A 67 -24.08 10.99 -10.56
CA ARG A 67 -22.69 11.15 -10.09
C ARG A 67 -22.34 10.16 -8.99
N VAL A 68 -23.17 10.09 -7.94
CA VAL A 68 -22.94 9.15 -6.83
C VAL A 68 -22.95 7.71 -7.32
N ARG A 69 -23.91 7.34 -8.19
CA ARG A 69 -24.00 6.00 -8.77
C ARG A 69 -22.72 5.64 -9.54
N ARG A 70 -22.23 6.52 -10.42
CA ARG A 70 -21.00 6.25 -11.19
C ARG A 70 -19.77 6.13 -10.28
N ALA A 71 -19.69 6.99 -9.25
CA ALA A 71 -18.59 7.00 -8.30
C ALA A 71 -18.38 5.67 -7.56
N VAL A 72 -19.45 4.88 -7.37
CA VAL A 72 -19.44 3.58 -6.66
C VAL A 72 -19.76 2.38 -7.55
N THR A 73 -19.79 2.55 -8.87
CA THR A 73 -19.99 1.44 -9.82
C THR A 73 -18.65 1.11 -10.47
N LEU A 74 -18.30 -0.17 -10.61
CA LEU A 74 -17.11 -0.59 -11.35
C LEU A 74 -17.21 -0.17 -12.83
N HIS A 75 -16.07 0.15 -13.44
CA HIS A 75 -16.01 0.55 -14.85
C HIS A 75 -16.50 -0.57 -15.78
N SER A 76 -17.28 -0.19 -16.80
CA SER A 76 -17.98 -1.13 -17.70
C SER A 76 -17.11 -1.74 -18.79
N ALA A 77 -15.96 -1.14 -19.12
CA ALA A 77 -15.01 -1.72 -20.09
C ALA A 77 -14.58 -3.14 -19.68
N SER A 78 -14.23 -3.98 -20.65
CA SER A 78 -13.78 -5.34 -20.39
C SER A 78 -12.62 -5.40 -19.38
N PRO A 79 -12.56 -6.42 -18.50
CA PRO A 79 -11.42 -6.61 -17.60
C PRO A 79 -10.10 -6.80 -18.37
N ALA A 80 -8.99 -6.29 -17.83
CA ALA A 80 -7.66 -6.50 -18.40
C ALA A 80 -7.15 -7.94 -18.17
N LEU A 81 -7.63 -8.58 -17.09
CA LEU A 81 -7.35 -9.96 -16.72
C LEU A 81 -8.43 -10.91 -17.26
N PRO A 82 -8.07 -12.17 -17.56
CA PRO A 82 -9.06 -13.17 -17.91
C PRO A 82 -10.03 -13.46 -16.75
N PRO A 83 -11.23 -14.01 -17.01
CA PRO A 83 -12.10 -14.53 -15.97
C PRO A 83 -11.34 -15.53 -15.09
N ASP A 84 -11.62 -15.52 -13.80
CA ASP A 84 -11.03 -16.43 -12.82
C ASP A 84 -9.48 -16.49 -12.86
N SER A 85 -8.83 -15.35 -13.16
CA SER A 85 -7.36 -15.25 -13.32
C SER A 85 -6.54 -15.78 -12.14
N SER A 86 -7.12 -15.74 -10.94
CA SER A 86 -6.48 -16.22 -9.71
C SER A 86 -6.79 -17.67 -9.36
N SER A 87 -7.68 -18.34 -10.11
CA SER A 87 -8.06 -19.73 -9.86
C SER A 87 -6.87 -20.68 -10.08
N PRO A 88 -6.84 -21.84 -9.39
CA PRO A 88 -5.76 -22.81 -9.56
C PRO A 88 -5.74 -23.47 -10.94
N SER A 89 -6.83 -23.41 -11.71
CA SER A 89 -6.87 -23.92 -13.09
C SER A 89 -6.21 -22.97 -14.09
N VAL A 90 -6.25 -21.65 -13.83
CA VAL A 90 -5.66 -20.62 -14.71
C VAL A 90 -4.23 -20.26 -14.29
N ALA A 91 -3.98 -20.11 -12.99
CA ALA A 91 -2.69 -19.70 -12.45
C ALA A 91 -2.25 -20.58 -11.25
N PRO A 92 -2.03 -21.89 -11.46
CA PRO A 92 -1.74 -22.85 -10.39
C PRO A 92 -0.52 -22.49 -9.54
N ASP A 93 0.54 -22.00 -10.19
CA ASP A 93 1.81 -21.68 -9.55
C ASP A 93 1.78 -20.37 -8.76
N LEU A 94 0.78 -19.51 -8.96
CA LEU A 94 0.53 -18.29 -8.18
C LEU A 94 -0.65 -18.45 -7.20
N PHE A 95 -1.31 -19.61 -7.14
CA PHE A 95 -2.47 -19.76 -6.27
C PHE A 95 -2.10 -19.61 -4.79
N TRP A 96 -1.03 -20.28 -4.36
CA TRP A 96 -0.42 -20.12 -3.03
C TRP A 96 0.72 -19.12 -3.05
N GLY A 97 0.90 -18.35 -1.97
CA GLY A 97 2.08 -17.52 -1.80
C GLY A 97 2.15 -16.85 -0.44
N THR A 98 3.25 -16.15 -0.18
CA THR A 98 3.51 -15.33 1.02
C THR A 98 2.71 -14.02 1.00
N TYR A 99 1.44 -14.08 0.57
CA TYR A 99 0.58 -12.95 0.23
C TYR A 99 -0.02 -12.20 1.42
N ARG A 100 0.66 -12.24 2.58
CA ARG A 100 0.29 -11.58 3.84
C ARG A 100 1.46 -10.74 4.34
N PRO A 101 1.84 -9.67 3.62
CA PRO A 101 3.12 -8.98 3.83
C PRO A 101 3.30 -8.41 5.24
N HIS A 102 2.21 -8.14 5.96
CA HIS A 102 2.26 -7.63 7.33
C HIS A 102 2.59 -8.69 8.41
N VAL A 103 2.52 -9.97 8.08
CA VAL A 103 2.91 -11.05 8.99
C VAL A 103 4.38 -11.36 8.74
N TYR A 104 5.14 -11.66 9.79
CA TYR A 104 6.57 -11.99 9.64
C TYR A 104 6.78 -13.18 8.70
N PHE A 105 5.96 -14.23 8.83
CA PHE A 105 5.93 -15.36 7.91
C PHE A 105 4.55 -16.04 7.91
N GLY A 106 3.99 -16.23 6.73
CA GLY A 106 2.69 -16.87 6.54
C GLY A 106 2.30 -16.92 5.06
N MET A 107 1.35 -17.79 4.73
CA MET A 107 0.86 -17.95 3.35
C MET A 107 -0.67 -17.92 3.30
N LYS A 108 -1.21 -17.57 2.14
CA LYS A 108 -2.65 -17.70 1.83
C LYS A 108 -2.85 -18.02 0.35
N THR A 109 -4.05 -18.45 0.00
CA THR A 109 -4.48 -18.55 -1.39
C THR A 109 -4.91 -17.19 -1.97
N ARG A 110 -4.79 -17.00 -3.29
CA ARG A 110 -5.35 -15.85 -4.03
C ARG A 110 -6.85 -16.02 -4.26
N SER A 111 -7.60 -16.01 -3.16
CA SER A 111 -9.05 -16.26 -3.14
C SER A 111 -9.80 -15.24 -2.26
N PRO A 112 -11.06 -14.91 -2.60
CA PRO A 112 -11.94 -14.16 -1.70
C PRO A 112 -12.31 -14.91 -0.41
N GLN A 113 -12.22 -16.24 -0.39
CA GLN A 113 -12.43 -17.11 0.78
C GLN A 113 -11.18 -17.97 1.01
N PRO A 114 -10.07 -17.35 1.44
CA PRO A 114 -8.77 -18.03 1.41
C PRO A 114 -8.61 -19.00 2.59
N LEU A 115 -7.82 -20.05 2.37
CA LEU A 115 -7.16 -20.76 3.46
C LEU A 115 -5.90 -20.00 3.83
N LEU A 116 -5.69 -19.74 5.13
CA LEU A 116 -4.55 -18.96 5.61
C LEU A 116 -3.72 -19.74 6.61
N THR A 117 -2.41 -19.48 6.61
CA THR A 117 -1.46 -20.03 7.59
C THR A 117 -0.51 -18.94 8.07
N GLY A 118 0.09 -19.13 9.24
CA GLY A 118 1.12 -18.22 9.73
C GLY A 118 1.92 -18.75 10.91
N LEU A 119 2.99 -18.01 11.20
CA LEU A 119 3.96 -18.28 12.26
C LEU A 119 3.85 -17.20 13.36
N MET A 120 3.96 -17.62 14.61
CA MET A 120 4.29 -16.73 15.73
C MET A 120 5.47 -17.32 16.52
N TRP A 121 6.15 -16.49 17.33
CA TRP A 121 7.15 -16.99 18.27
C TRP A 121 7.21 -16.18 19.56
N ALA A 122 7.71 -16.81 20.61
CA ALA A 122 7.98 -16.17 21.89
C ALA A 122 9.20 -16.81 22.58
N GLN A 123 10.14 -15.98 23.05
CA GLN A 123 11.22 -16.41 23.93
C GLN A 123 10.68 -16.53 25.36
N GLN A 124 10.90 -17.67 26.01
CA GLN A 124 10.41 -17.95 27.36
C GLN A 124 11.43 -17.47 28.40
N GLY A 125 10.95 -17.05 29.58
CA GLY A 125 11.80 -16.77 30.74
C GLY A 125 12.59 -15.45 30.71
N THR A 126 12.37 -14.56 29.74
CA THR A 126 13.10 -13.28 29.63
C THR A 126 12.65 -12.20 30.62
N THR A 127 11.36 -12.19 31.00
CA THR A 127 10.78 -11.18 31.90
C THR A 127 9.66 -11.80 32.75
N PRO A 128 9.43 -11.33 33.99
CA PRO A 128 8.23 -11.71 34.75
C PRO A 128 6.96 -11.34 33.96
N GLY A 129 6.03 -12.28 33.78
CA GLY A 129 4.76 -12.07 33.08
C GLY A 129 4.66 -12.78 31.72
N THR A 130 3.78 -12.27 30.84
CA THR A 130 3.54 -12.85 29.51
C THR A 130 4.73 -12.55 28.59
N PRO A 131 5.32 -13.57 27.94
CA PRO A 131 6.36 -13.37 26.95
C PRO A 131 5.90 -12.41 25.85
N LYS A 132 6.83 -11.62 25.32
CA LYS A 132 6.57 -10.90 24.08
C LYS A 132 6.24 -11.95 22.99
N LEU A 133 5.07 -11.85 22.37
CA LEU A 133 4.64 -12.73 21.28
C LEU A 133 4.77 -11.95 19.97
N ARG A 134 5.53 -12.48 19.01
CA ARG A 134 5.72 -11.83 17.70
C ARG A 134 4.86 -12.52 16.65
N HIS A 135 4.22 -11.73 15.80
CA HIS A 135 3.32 -12.22 14.76
C HIS A 135 3.31 -11.26 13.55
N THR A 136 2.87 -10.03 13.77
CA THR A 136 2.84 -8.96 12.77
C THR A 136 4.10 -8.09 12.84
N CYS A 137 4.49 -7.51 11.71
CA CYS A 137 5.68 -6.70 11.54
C CYS A 137 5.52 -5.30 12.16
N GLU A 138 5.58 -5.17 13.49
CA GLU A 138 5.54 -3.85 14.13
C GLU A 138 6.91 -3.18 14.11
N GLN A 139 7.01 -1.93 13.64
CA GLN A 139 8.28 -1.20 13.64
C GLN A 139 8.90 -1.05 15.05
N GLY A 140 8.08 -1.03 16.10
CA GLY A 140 8.46 -0.80 17.49
C GLY A 140 8.47 -2.02 18.42
N ASP A 141 8.37 -3.25 17.91
CA ASP A 141 8.35 -4.47 18.77
C ASP A 141 9.75 -4.93 19.26
N GLY A 142 10.81 -4.30 18.74
CA GLY A 142 12.21 -4.60 19.06
C GLY A 142 12.86 -5.67 18.17
N VAL A 143 12.16 -6.18 17.16
CA VAL A 143 12.70 -7.11 16.16
C VAL A 143 13.43 -6.31 15.08
N GLY A 144 14.58 -6.82 14.64
CA GLY A 144 15.35 -6.24 13.54
C GLY A 144 16.86 -6.43 13.68
N PRO A 145 17.60 -6.54 12.56
CA PRO A 145 17.10 -6.57 11.18
C PRO A 145 16.31 -7.83 10.81
N TYR A 146 15.42 -7.69 9.83
CA TYR A 146 14.73 -8.82 9.19
C TYR A 146 14.44 -8.54 7.72
N GLY A 147 14.41 -9.58 6.90
CA GLY A 147 14.13 -9.45 5.47
C GLY A 147 14.37 -10.73 4.68
N TRP A 148 13.87 -10.73 3.45
CA TRP A 148 14.10 -11.81 2.50
C TRP A 148 15.51 -11.68 1.92
N GLU A 149 16.32 -12.72 2.12
CA GLU A 149 17.61 -12.87 1.43
C GLU A 149 17.36 -13.35 0.00
N PHE A 150 16.49 -14.36 -0.14
CA PHE A 150 16.02 -14.90 -1.40
C PHE A 150 14.50 -14.94 -1.44
N HIS A 151 13.90 -14.49 -2.53
CA HIS A 151 12.50 -14.71 -2.83
C HIS A 151 12.30 -14.53 -4.33
N ASP A 152 11.84 -15.55 -5.04
CA ASP A 152 11.66 -15.48 -6.51
C ASP A 152 10.26 -15.00 -6.92
N GLY A 153 9.36 -14.81 -5.95
CA GLY A 153 7.97 -14.39 -6.15
C GLY A 153 7.03 -15.55 -6.52
N VAL A 154 7.57 -16.75 -6.74
CA VAL A 154 6.82 -17.87 -7.31
C VAL A 154 7.06 -19.19 -6.59
N SER A 155 8.28 -19.68 -6.42
CA SER A 155 8.53 -21.07 -6.02
C SER A 155 9.22 -21.24 -4.67
N PHE A 156 10.04 -20.31 -4.21
CA PHE A 156 10.78 -20.45 -2.97
C PHE A 156 11.17 -19.10 -2.33
N GLY A 157 11.55 -19.15 -1.06
CA GLY A 157 12.21 -18.03 -0.41
C GLY A 157 12.89 -18.41 0.90
N ARG A 158 13.84 -17.56 1.31
CA ARG A 158 14.58 -17.61 2.57
C ARG A 158 14.63 -16.22 3.18
N GLN A 159 14.19 -16.11 4.43
CA GLN A 159 14.22 -14.87 5.21
C GLN A 159 14.97 -15.10 6.51
N HIS A 160 15.70 -14.08 6.94
CA HIS A 160 16.32 -14.02 8.26
C HIS A 160 15.62 -12.98 9.13
N ILE A 161 15.51 -13.27 10.42
CA ILE A 161 14.90 -12.39 11.44
C ILE A 161 15.80 -12.42 12.67
N GLN A 162 16.30 -11.26 13.08
CA GLN A 162 17.02 -11.10 14.36
C GLN A 162 16.05 -10.54 15.41
N ASP A 163 15.91 -11.24 16.54
CA ASP A 163 15.10 -10.83 17.70
C ASP A 163 15.93 -11.01 18.97
N GLY A 164 16.67 -9.96 19.34
CA GLY A 164 17.56 -9.98 20.50
C GLY A 164 18.62 -11.09 20.44
N ALA A 165 18.48 -12.10 21.30
CA ALA A 165 19.42 -13.23 21.39
C ALA A 165 19.13 -14.35 20.38
N LEU A 166 18.11 -14.20 19.53
CA LEU A 166 17.67 -15.22 18.58
C LEU A 166 17.91 -14.79 17.14
N ARG A 167 18.38 -15.74 16.33
CA ARG A 167 18.35 -15.68 14.87
C ARG A 167 17.36 -16.72 14.38
N LEU A 168 16.29 -16.28 13.72
CA LEU A 168 15.35 -17.14 13.04
C LEU A 168 15.62 -17.13 11.53
N THR A 169 15.53 -18.29 10.92
CA THR A 169 15.54 -18.45 9.45
C THR A 169 14.24 -19.13 9.04
N THR A 170 13.45 -18.45 8.21
CA THR A 170 12.17 -18.96 7.69
C THR A 170 12.30 -19.21 6.20
N GLU A 171 12.11 -20.46 5.78
CA GLU A 171 12.26 -20.89 4.41
C GLU A 171 10.99 -21.57 3.91
N PHE A 172 10.69 -21.43 2.61
CA PHE A 172 9.64 -22.21 1.96
C PHE A 172 10.05 -22.71 0.59
N VAL A 173 9.47 -23.83 0.19
CA VAL A 173 9.47 -24.35 -1.19
C VAL A 173 8.05 -24.75 -1.56
N LYS A 174 7.59 -24.37 -2.74
CA LYS A 174 6.36 -24.87 -3.35
C LYS A 174 6.68 -25.91 -4.42
N ARG A 175 5.91 -26.99 -4.46
CA ARG A 175 6.01 -28.04 -5.47
C ARG A 175 4.70 -28.10 -6.26
N PRO A 176 4.71 -27.76 -7.56
CA PRO A 176 3.53 -27.88 -8.41
C PRO A 176 3.00 -29.33 -8.46
N GLY A 177 1.69 -29.48 -8.64
CA GLY A 177 1.04 -30.78 -8.78
C GLY A 177 -0.47 -30.73 -8.55
N GLY A 178 -1.19 -31.74 -9.05
CA GLY A 178 -2.63 -31.83 -8.89
C GLY A 178 -3.40 -30.73 -9.63
N GLN A 179 -4.60 -30.41 -9.15
CA GLN A 179 -5.54 -29.47 -9.79
C GLN A 179 -5.81 -28.22 -8.93
N HIS A 180 -5.17 -28.12 -7.76
CA HIS A 180 -5.53 -27.16 -6.71
C HIS A 180 -4.33 -26.34 -6.20
N GLY A 181 -3.34 -26.08 -7.07
CA GLY A 181 -2.20 -25.20 -6.78
C GLY A 181 -0.98 -25.86 -6.10
N GLY A 182 -0.93 -27.19 -6.02
CA GLY A 182 0.26 -27.95 -5.58
C GLY A 182 0.43 -28.07 -4.06
N ASP A 183 1.65 -28.45 -3.66
CA ASP A 183 2.11 -28.64 -2.28
C ASP A 183 3.05 -27.51 -1.85
N TRP A 184 3.27 -27.35 -0.56
CA TRP A 184 4.35 -26.50 -0.04
C TRP A 184 4.88 -26.98 1.31
N SER A 185 6.13 -26.62 1.60
CA SER A 185 6.78 -26.94 2.88
C SER A 185 7.51 -25.73 3.42
N TRP A 186 7.43 -25.55 4.74
CA TRP A 186 8.21 -24.57 5.49
C TRP A 186 9.31 -25.26 6.29
N ARG A 187 10.44 -24.58 6.44
CA ARG A 187 11.44 -24.87 7.47
C ARG A 187 11.66 -23.60 8.30
N VAL A 188 11.53 -23.73 9.62
CA VAL A 188 11.84 -22.65 10.57
C VAL A 188 12.99 -23.13 11.45
N THR A 189 14.14 -22.49 11.29
CA THR A 189 15.35 -22.75 12.08
C THR A 189 15.53 -21.63 13.09
N VAL A 190 15.81 -21.99 14.35
CA VAL A 190 16.07 -21.03 15.44
C VAL A 190 17.43 -21.33 16.03
N GLU A 191 18.30 -20.34 16.00
CA GLU A 191 19.68 -20.40 16.49
C GLU A 191 19.91 -19.31 17.53
N PRO A 192 20.78 -19.54 18.53
CA PRO A 192 21.25 -18.46 19.38
C PRO A 192 22.12 -17.49 18.56
N GLN A 193 21.98 -16.20 18.81
CA GLN A 193 22.94 -15.23 18.31
C GLN A 193 24.30 -15.51 18.95
N ALA A 194 25.37 -15.53 18.14
CA ALA A 194 26.74 -15.76 18.62
C ALA A 194 27.06 -14.75 19.74
N SER A 195 27.15 -15.25 20.98
CA SER A 195 27.40 -14.46 22.18
C SER A 195 28.31 -15.25 23.12
N GLY A 196 29.03 -14.54 24.00
CA GLY A 196 30.00 -15.14 24.93
C GLY A 196 29.38 -15.94 26.08
N THR A 197 28.06 -16.12 26.13
CA THR A 197 27.36 -16.86 27.17
C THR A 197 26.90 -18.24 26.67
N SER A 198 27.07 -19.27 27.51
CA SER A 198 26.71 -20.66 27.18
C SER A 198 25.22 -20.99 27.39
N ALA A 199 24.42 -20.06 27.91
CA ALA A 199 23.02 -20.28 28.25
C ALA A 199 22.13 -20.21 27.00
N LEU A 200 21.59 -21.36 26.58
CA LEU A 200 20.71 -21.47 25.42
C LEU A 200 19.26 -21.07 25.76
N PRO A 201 18.66 -20.10 25.04
CA PRO A 201 17.27 -19.71 25.24
C PRO A 201 16.26 -20.86 25.02
N LEU A 202 15.19 -20.86 25.82
CA LEU A 202 13.99 -21.64 25.60
C LEU A 202 13.00 -20.84 24.72
N VAL A 203 12.53 -21.42 23.62
CA VAL A 203 11.70 -20.74 22.61
C VAL A 203 10.44 -21.55 22.31
N SER A 204 9.30 -20.85 22.21
CA SER A 204 8.06 -21.37 21.65
C SER A 204 7.88 -20.88 20.21
N LEU A 205 7.69 -21.81 19.27
CA LEU A 205 7.14 -21.52 17.93
C LEU A 205 5.67 -21.90 17.86
N PHE A 206 4.88 -21.12 17.12
CA PHE A 206 3.46 -21.36 16.93
C PHE A 206 3.10 -21.40 15.44
N PHE A 207 2.47 -22.48 14.99
CA PHE A 207 2.03 -22.69 13.61
C PHE A 207 0.51 -22.74 13.58
N TYR A 208 -0.12 -21.87 12.80
CA TYR A 208 -1.58 -21.82 12.73
C TYR A 208 -2.14 -21.97 11.33
N VAL A 209 -3.38 -22.42 11.29
CA VAL A 209 -4.27 -22.44 10.11
C VAL A 209 -5.57 -21.74 10.46
N VAL A 210 -6.09 -20.95 9.52
CA VAL A 210 -7.41 -20.30 9.58
C VAL A 210 -8.19 -20.67 8.33
N THR A 211 -9.39 -21.20 8.51
CA THR A 211 -10.36 -21.43 7.42
C THR A 211 -11.33 -20.26 7.30
N ASP A 212 -12.08 -20.18 6.20
CA ASP A 212 -13.14 -19.18 6.01
C ASP A 212 -14.54 -19.81 6.06
N GLY A 213 -15.56 -18.99 6.32
CA GLY A 213 -16.96 -19.40 6.23
C GLY A 213 -17.33 -20.62 7.09
N LYS A 214 -17.76 -21.71 6.42
CA LYS A 214 -18.27 -22.95 7.05
C LYS A 214 -17.29 -24.11 7.00
N GLU A 215 -16.07 -23.87 6.55
CA GLU A 215 -15.06 -24.91 6.37
C GLU A 215 -14.54 -25.42 7.72
N VAL A 216 -14.38 -26.75 7.82
CA VAL A 216 -14.04 -27.44 9.06
C VAL A 216 -12.69 -28.14 8.90
N LEU A 217 -11.86 -28.01 9.94
CA LEU A 217 -10.62 -28.77 10.09
C LEU A 217 -10.91 -30.06 10.85
N VAL A 218 -10.30 -31.15 10.40
CA VAL A 218 -10.40 -32.50 10.99
C VAL A 218 -9.03 -32.89 11.55
N PRO A 219 -8.77 -32.64 12.84
CA PRO A 219 -7.50 -32.99 13.49
C PRO A 219 -7.41 -34.51 13.77
N GLU A 220 -6.29 -35.14 13.41
CA GLU A 220 -5.98 -36.53 13.77
C GLU A 220 -5.03 -36.58 14.97
N VAL A 221 -5.45 -37.28 16.04
CA VAL A 221 -4.70 -37.37 17.30
C VAL A 221 -4.11 -38.78 17.45
N GLY A 222 -2.82 -38.86 17.81
CA GLY A 222 -2.12 -40.12 18.05
C GLY A 222 -2.37 -40.72 19.44
N ALA A 223 -1.76 -41.89 19.72
CA ALA A 223 -1.96 -42.71 20.92
C ALA A 223 -1.59 -42.06 22.28
N LYS A 224 -1.16 -40.79 22.30
CA LYS A 224 -0.82 -40.01 23.51
C LYS A 224 -1.52 -38.65 23.58
N GLY A 225 -2.57 -38.43 22.79
CA GLY A 225 -3.26 -37.13 22.74
C GLY A 225 -2.51 -36.05 21.95
N GLN A 226 -1.40 -36.40 21.31
CA GLN A 226 -0.61 -35.50 20.46
C GLN A 226 -1.23 -35.37 19.07
N LEU A 227 -1.37 -34.14 18.59
CA LEU A 227 -1.87 -33.85 17.24
C LEU A 227 -0.84 -34.31 16.21
N LYS A 228 -1.25 -35.20 15.31
CA LYS A 228 -0.38 -35.81 14.30
C LYS A 228 -0.44 -35.04 12.98
N PHE A 229 -1.64 -34.74 12.51
CA PHE A 229 -1.88 -33.88 11.35
C PHE A 229 -3.29 -33.30 11.39
N ILE A 230 -3.55 -32.33 10.53
CA ILE A 230 -4.87 -31.72 10.33
C ILE A 230 -5.25 -31.94 8.88
N SER A 231 -6.36 -32.62 8.62
CA SER A 231 -6.97 -32.67 7.28
C SER A 231 -8.07 -31.63 7.15
N GLY A 232 -8.39 -31.26 5.91
CA GLY A 232 -9.54 -30.41 5.62
C GLY A 232 -9.93 -30.53 4.15
N HIS A 233 -11.04 -29.90 3.82
CA HIS A 233 -11.54 -29.81 2.45
C HIS A 233 -12.12 -28.42 2.22
N THR A 234 -11.73 -27.77 1.13
CA THR A 234 -12.39 -26.54 0.63
C THR A 234 -12.84 -26.73 -0.81
N SER A 235 -13.77 -25.89 -1.27
CA SER A 235 -14.23 -25.93 -2.67
C SER A 235 -13.10 -25.66 -3.68
N GLU A 236 -12.14 -24.80 -3.33
CA GLU A 236 -11.04 -24.41 -4.22
C GLU A 236 -9.76 -25.25 -4.04
N LEU A 237 -9.57 -25.91 -2.90
CA LEU A 237 -8.37 -26.71 -2.61
C LEU A 237 -8.61 -28.22 -2.74
N GLY A 238 -9.87 -28.66 -2.75
CA GLY A 238 -10.23 -30.06 -2.55
C GLY A 238 -9.74 -30.55 -1.18
N ASP A 239 -9.44 -31.85 -1.09
CA ASP A 239 -8.85 -32.43 0.12
C ASP A 239 -7.40 -31.97 0.31
N PHE A 240 -7.02 -31.68 1.56
CA PHE A 240 -5.65 -31.32 1.91
C PHE A 240 -5.24 -31.81 3.31
N ARG A 241 -3.94 -31.76 3.59
CA ARG A 241 -3.36 -32.11 4.89
C ARG A 241 -2.24 -31.15 5.32
N PHE A 242 -2.25 -30.74 6.58
CA PHE A 242 -1.14 -30.08 7.27
C PHE A 242 -0.47 -31.01 8.27
N THR A 243 0.86 -31.07 8.26
CA THR A 243 1.66 -31.85 9.21
C THR A 243 2.73 -30.97 9.82
N LEU A 244 2.79 -30.91 11.16
CA LEU A 244 3.91 -30.32 11.90
C LEU A 244 4.87 -31.44 12.31
N LEU A 245 6.04 -31.48 11.70
CA LEU A 245 7.02 -32.54 11.95
C LEU A 245 7.76 -32.31 13.27
N ALA A 246 8.28 -33.41 13.83
CA ALA A 246 9.10 -33.34 15.03
C ALA A 246 10.34 -32.47 14.78
N PRO A 247 10.74 -31.63 15.74
CA PRO A 247 11.91 -30.78 15.61
C PRO A 247 13.18 -31.62 15.47
N THR A 248 14.19 -31.08 14.79
CA THR A 248 15.53 -31.68 14.67
C THR A 248 16.61 -30.67 15.08
N SER A 249 17.86 -31.11 15.21
CA SER A 249 19.00 -30.19 15.17
C SER A 249 19.13 -29.59 13.76
N PRO A 250 19.54 -28.32 13.59
CA PRO A 250 19.71 -27.76 12.25
C PRO A 250 20.69 -28.59 11.41
N GLY A 251 20.31 -28.90 10.17
CA GLY A 251 21.12 -29.70 9.25
C GLY A 251 21.07 -31.23 9.47
N ASP A 252 20.36 -31.70 10.50
CA ASP A 252 20.21 -33.14 10.82
C ASP A 252 18.75 -33.59 10.67
N THR A 253 18.56 -34.92 10.61
CA THR A 253 17.27 -35.61 10.55
C THR A 253 16.88 -36.27 11.88
N THR A 254 17.78 -36.31 12.87
CA THR A 254 17.50 -36.90 14.18
C THR A 254 16.47 -36.07 14.96
N PRO A 255 15.35 -36.67 15.42
CA PRO A 255 14.34 -35.96 16.20
C PRO A 255 14.88 -35.48 17.56
N LYS A 256 14.56 -34.23 17.92
CA LYS A 256 14.73 -33.66 19.26
C LYS A 256 13.44 -33.74 20.05
N TYR A 257 13.56 -33.86 21.37
CA TYR A 257 12.42 -33.80 22.27
C TYR A 257 11.83 -32.39 22.31
N GLY A 258 10.58 -32.24 21.91
CA GLY A 258 9.81 -30.99 22.03
C GLY A 258 8.59 -31.13 22.93
N SER A 259 8.19 -30.02 23.55
CA SER A 259 6.94 -29.94 24.31
C SER A 259 5.85 -29.27 23.47
N TYR A 260 4.64 -29.83 23.49
CA TYR A 260 3.56 -29.44 22.57
C TYR A 260 2.33 -28.94 23.34
N ASN A 261 1.71 -27.89 22.81
CA ASN A 261 0.43 -27.35 23.27
C ASN A 261 -0.40 -26.97 22.04
N VAL A 262 -1.73 -26.88 22.17
CA VAL A 262 -2.62 -26.62 21.03
C VAL A 262 -3.87 -25.87 21.46
N PHE A 263 -4.36 -24.99 20.60
CA PHE A 263 -5.62 -24.27 20.79
C PHE A 263 -6.46 -24.36 19.51
N TRP A 264 -7.77 -24.58 19.67
CA TRP A 264 -8.72 -24.74 18.57
C TRP A 264 -10.08 -24.13 18.91
N SER A 265 -10.52 -23.18 18.09
CA SER A 265 -11.80 -22.46 18.27
C SER A 265 -12.35 -21.99 16.92
N SER A 266 -13.47 -21.27 16.96
CA SER A 266 -13.87 -20.40 15.85
C SER A 266 -12.82 -19.30 15.62
N ASN A 267 -12.73 -18.83 14.37
CA ASN A 267 -11.87 -17.70 14.00
C ASN A 267 -12.41 -16.40 14.63
N PRO A 268 -11.63 -15.68 15.46
CA PRO A 268 -12.07 -14.42 16.06
C PRO A 268 -12.01 -13.23 15.10
N GLY A 269 -11.47 -13.41 13.89
CA GLY A 269 -11.05 -12.34 12.98
C GLY A 269 -9.53 -12.22 12.95
N LEU A 270 -8.97 -12.00 11.78
CA LEU A 270 -7.51 -12.08 11.55
C LEU A 270 -6.71 -11.05 12.39
N PRO A 271 -7.16 -9.79 12.56
CA PRO A 271 -6.47 -8.83 13.43
C PRO A 271 -6.42 -9.22 14.91
N LEU A 272 -7.32 -10.11 15.36
CA LEU A 272 -7.47 -10.47 16.78
C LEU A 272 -6.69 -11.73 17.17
N LEU A 273 -6.04 -12.40 16.22
CA LEU A 273 -5.32 -13.66 16.47
C LEU A 273 -4.21 -13.49 17.53
N THR A 274 -3.42 -12.42 17.46
CA THR A 274 -2.32 -12.17 18.40
C THR A 274 -2.84 -12.05 19.84
N GLU A 275 -3.90 -11.27 20.06
CA GLU A 275 -4.49 -11.05 21.38
C GLU A 275 -5.21 -12.31 21.90
N MET A 276 -5.85 -13.07 21.00
CA MET A 276 -6.42 -14.37 21.34
C MET A 276 -5.35 -15.31 21.90
N VAL A 277 -4.21 -15.46 21.22
CA VAL A 277 -3.10 -16.31 21.68
C VAL A 277 -2.53 -15.82 23.01
N LYS A 278 -2.25 -14.51 23.14
CA LYS A 278 -1.75 -13.93 24.41
C LYS A 278 -2.69 -14.24 25.58
N SER A 279 -4.00 -14.12 25.40
CA SER A 279 -4.98 -14.39 26.45
C SER A 279 -5.06 -15.87 26.88
N ARG A 280 -4.60 -16.80 26.04
CA ARG A 280 -4.58 -18.25 26.30
C ARG A 280 -3.22 -18.78 26.76
N LEU A 281 -2.16 -17.98 26.70
CA LEU A 281 -0.86 -18.26 27.34
C LEU A 281 -0.93 -18.00 28.85
N ASN A 282 -1.84 -18.68 29.54
CA ASN A 282 -2.23 -18.38 30.93
C ASN A 282 -1.88 -19.51 31.93
N SER A 283 -1.29 -20.61 31.45
CA SER A 283 -0.99 -21.79 32.24
C SER A 283 0.49 -22.17 32.13
N TRP A 284 1.08 -22.56 33.25
CA TRP A 284 2.48 -23.00 33.32
C TRP A 284 2.64 -24.48 33.01
N PHE A 285 3.61 -24.80 32.17
CA PHE A 285 4.01 -26.16 31.82
C PHE A 285 5.51 -26.38 32.09
N GLN A 286 5.97 -27.61 31.96
CA GLN A 286 7.38 -27.97 32.09
C GLN A 286 7.89 -28.63 30.81
N HIS A 287 8.96 -28.07 30.24
CA HIS A 287 9.75 -28.71 29.20
C HIS A 287 10.76 -29.64 29.88
N ARG A 288 10.73 -30.94 29.55
CA ARG A 288 11.54 -32.01 30.20
C ARG A 288 12.43 -32.74 29.18
N PRO A 289 13.48 -32.10 28.66
CA PRO A 289 14.38 -32.73 27.69
C PRO A 289 15.19 -33.88 28.34
N PRO A 290 15.51 -34.96 27.62
CA PRO A 290 16.35 -36.04 28.13
C PRO A 290 17.72 -35.51 28.59
N GLY A 291 18.17 -35.92 29.79
CA GLY A 291 19.50 -35.58 30.29
C GLY A 291 19.69 -34.13 30.73
N ALA A 292 18.63 -33.31 30.82
CA ALA A 292 18.70 -31.92 31.28
C ALA A 292 17.56 -31.57 32.25
N SER A 293 17.79 -30.55 33.08
CA SER A 293 16.81 -30.10 34.08
C SER A 293 15.54 -29.56 33.45
N PRO A 294 14.35 -29.78 34.05
CA PRO A 294 13.10 -29.22 33.55
C PRO A 294 13.09 -27.69 33.56
N GLU A 295 12.48 -27.09 32.54
CA GLU A 295 12.31 -25.64 32.43
C GLU A 295 10.83 -25.25 32.34
N ARG A 296 10.44 -24.19 33.04
CA ARG A 296 9.05 -23.72 33.03
C ARG A 296 8.79 -22.83 31.81
N TYR A 297 7.61 -22.96 31.22
CA TYR A 297 7.15 -22.09 30.14
C TYR A 297 5.65 -21.82 30.24
N LEU A 298 5.21 -20.70 29.68
CA LEU A 298 3.78 -20.42 29.48
C LEU A 298 3.30 -21.04 28.18
N GLY A 299 2.21 -21.80 28.24
CA GLY A 299 1.69 -22.56 27.11
C GLY A 299 0.18 -22.45 26.93
N LEU A 300 -0.26 -22.77 25.72
CA LEU A 300 -1.65 -23.06 25.35
C LEU A 300 -2.15 -24.34 26.05
N PRO A 301 -3.44 -24.76 25.91
CA PRO A 301 -3.90 -26.03 26.44
C PRO A 301 -3.01 -27.22 26.03
N GLY A 302 -2.77 -28.15 26.97
CA GLY A 302 -1.86 -29.28 26.77
C GLY A 302 -2.43 -30.43 25.92
N SER A 303 -3.72 -30.40 25.62
CA SER A 303 -4.38 -31.37 24.73
C SER A 303 -5.47 -30.69 23.92
N LEU A 304 -5.76 -31.27 22.75
CA LEU A 304 -6.73 -30.73 21.81
C LEU A 304 -8.15 -30.81 22.39
N LYS A 305 -8.80 -29.66 22.51
CA LYS A 305 -10.22 -29.52 22.83
C LYS A 305 -10.80 -28.34 22.04
N TRP A 306 -12.00 -28.51 21.51
CA TRP A 306 -12.75 -27.41 20.89
C TRP A 306 -13.24 -26.43 21.97
N GLU A 307 -13.03 -25.13 21.76
CA GLU A 307 -13.57 -24.07 22.61
C GLU A 307 -14.75 -23.35 21.92
N ASP A 308 -15.97 -23.59 22.41
CA ASP A 308 -17.17 -22.85 22.01
C ASP A 308 -17.24 -21.50 22.74
N ARG A 309 -16.73 -20.44 22.11
CA ARG A 309 -17.00 -19.06 22.53
C ARG A 309 -17.37 -18.19 21.33
N GLY A 310 -18.67 -18.10 21.06
CA GLY A 310 -19.25 -16.86 20.54
C GLY A 310 -19.75 -16.03 21.72
N PRO A 311 -19.42 -14.72 21.82
CA PRO A 311 -20.15 -13.84 22.73
C PRO A 311 -21.61 -13.79 22.25
N SER A 312 -22.56 -14.03 23.15
CA SER A 312 -24.00 -13.74 22.99
C SER A 312 -24.52 -13.61 21.54
N GLY A 313 -24.91 -14.72 20.91
CA GLY A 313 -25.87 -14.72 19.80
C GLY A 313 -25.42 -14.31 18.39
N GLN A 314 -24.16 -13.97 18.12
CA GLN A 314 -23.62 -13.78 16.76
C GLN A 314 -22.13 -14.21 16.76
N ARG A 315 -21.55 -15.06 15.89
CA ARG A 315 -21.87 -15.55 14.55
C ARG A 315 -21.33 -16.99 14.41
N GLN A 316 -22.18 -17.98 14.16
CA GLN A 316 -21.73 -19.25 13.57
C GLN A 316 -21.35 -18.97 12.10
N GLY A 317 -20.17 -19.42 11.64
CA GLY A 317 -19.78 -19.38 10.22
C GLY A 317 -18.73 -18.33 9.79
N GLN A 318 -17.73 -18.02 10.61
CA GLN A 318 -16.56 -17.19 10.24
C GLN A 318 -15.26 -18.00 10.06
N GLY A 319 -15.37 -19.32 9.90
CA GLY A 319 -14.25 -20.25 9.84
C GLY A 319 -13.70 -20.67 11.21
N GLN A 320 -12.65 -21.49 11.18
CA GLN A 320 -11.97 -22.06 12.34
C GLN A 320 -10.55 -21.53 12.46
N PHE A 321 -10.03 -21.47 13.69
CA PHE A 321 -8.65 -21.15 14.00
C PHE A 321 -8.04 -22.27 14.83
N LEU A 322 -6.97 -22.89 14.33
CA LEU A 322 -6.20 -23.91 15.04
C LEU A 322 -4.73 -23.52 15.04
N ILE A 323 -4.14 -23.44 16.23
CA ILE A 323 -2.73 -23.09 16.43
C ILE A 323 -2.01 -24.15 17.27
N GLN A 324 -0.86 -24.59 16.78
CA GLN A 324 0.02 -25.59 17.39
C GLN A 324 1.27 -24.90 17.94
N GLN A 325 1.55 -25.08 19.22
CA GLN A 325 2.75 -24.58 19.89
C GLN A 325 3.76 -25.71 20.07
N VAL A 326 5.02 -25.45 19.73
CA VAL A 326 6.16 -26.32 20.05
C VAL A 326 7.23 -25.54 20.79
N THR A 327 7.67 -26.05 21.95
CA THR A 327 8.62 -25.37 22.85
C THR A 327 9.88 -26.22 23.08
N LEU A 328 11.06 -25.66 22.77
CA LEU A 328 12.36 -26.31 22.98
C LEU A 328 13.51 -25.30 23.19
N LYS A 329 14.65 -25.79 23.66
CA LYS A 329 15.92 -25.05 23.67
C LYS A 329 16.56 -25.00 22.28
N VAL A 330 17.04 -23.80 21.92
CA VAL A 330 17.83 -23.57 20.70
C VAL A 330 19.20 -24.29 20.79
N PRO A 331 19.83 -24.68 19.68
CA PRO A 331 19.35 -24.58 18.30
C PRO A 331 18.41 -25.73 17.90
N PHE A 332 17.45 -25.46 17.01
CA PHE A 332 16.58 -26.48 16.42
C PHE A 332 15.98 -26.03 15.08
N SER A 333 15.48 -26.98 14.29
CA SER A 333 14.65 -26.73 13.10
C SER A 333 13.31 -27.45 13.22
N VAL A 334 12.24 -26.84 12.71
CA VAL A 334 10.88 -27.42 12.65
C VAL A 334 10.35 -27.26 11.23
N GLU A 335 9.68 -28.29 10.72
CA GLU A 335 9.08 -28.28 9.38
C GLU A 335 7.55 -28.35 9.45
N PHE A 336 6.89 -27.51 8.66
CA PHE A 336 5.42 -27.47 8.53
C PHE A 336 5.04 -27.70 7.07
N VAL A 337 4.33 -28.80 6.80
CA VAL A 337 4.13 -29.34 5.45
C VAL A 337 2.65 -29.31 5.09
N PHE A 338 2.33 -28.76 3.92
CA PHE A 338 1.02 -28.80 3.29
C PHE A 338 1.03 -29.73 2.07
N GLU A 339 0.04 -30.61 1.98
CA GLU A 339 -0.07 -31.59 0.90
C GLU A 339 -1.49 -31.57 0.31
N SER A 340 -1.59 -31.37 -1.00
CA SER A 340 -2.85 -31.44 -1.74
C SER A 340 -3.22 -32.90 -2.03
N GLY A 341 -4.47 -33.27 -1.77
CA GLY A 341 -5.01 -34.59 -2.11
C GLY A 341 -4.91 -34.90 -3.60
N SER A 342 -5.18 -33.90 -4.46
CA SER A 342 -5.10 -34.05 -5.91
C SER A 342 -3.67 -34.23 -6.44
N ALA A 343 -2.67 -33.67 -5.77
CA ALA A 343 -1.27 -33.86 -6.14
C ALA A 343 -0.78 -35.28 -5.85
N ARG A 344 -1.32 -35.92 -4.80
CA ARG A 344 -0.98 -37.29 -4.42
C ARG A 344 -1.67 -38.36 -5.29
N ALA A 345 -2.83 -38.05 -5.86
CA ALA A 345 -3.59 -39.00 -6.68
C ALA A 345 -3.07 -39.16 -8.12
N GLY A 346 -2.26 -38.22 -8.61
CA GLY A 346 -1.93 -38.07 -10.04
C GLY A 346 -0.66 -38.76 -10.57
N GLY A 347 0.04 -39.59 -9.78
CA GLY A 347 1.30 -40.22 -10.20
C GLY A 347 1.35 -41.74 -9.95
N SER A 348 1.98 -42.49 -10.86
CA SER A 348 2.23 -43.94 -10.75
C SER A 348 3.25 -44.32 -9.66
N GLN A 349 3.88 -43.33 -9.01
CA GLN A 349 4.65 -43.46 -7.78
C GLN A 349 4.19 -42.37 -6.81
N ALA A 350 3.85 -42.75 -5.58
CA ALA A 350 3.46 -41.80 -4.54
C ALA A 350 4.58 -40.77 -4.33
N LEU A 351 4.28 -39.49 -4.57
CA LEU A 351 5.25 -38.40 -4.35
C LEU A 351 5.73 -38.43 -2.89
N LYS A 352 7.05 -38.49 -2.71
CA LYS A 352 7.65 -38.40 -1.37
C LYS A 352 7.30 -37.04 -0.73
N GLN A 353 7.05 -37.04 0.57
CA GLN A 353 6.79 -35.80 1.32
C GLN A 353 7.99 -34.85 1.19
N LEU A 354 7.74 -33.57 0.89
CA LEU A 354 8.79 -32.56 0.73
C LEU A 354 9.32 -32.11 2.10
N ALA A 355 10.11 -32.96 2.75
CA ALA A 355 10.61 -32.78 4.11
C ALA A 355 12.06 -33.28 4.26
N GLY A 356 12.72 -32.92 5.35
CA GLY A 356 14.06 -33.40 5.69
C GLY A 356 15.09 -33.18 4.57
N SER A 357 15.81 -34.24 4.18
CA SER A 357 16.86 -34.17 3.15
C SER A 357 16.34 -33.73 1.79
N LEU A 358 15.12 -34.13 1.41
CA LEU A 358 14.52 -33.73 0.13
C LEU A 358 14.23 -32.23 0.11
N LEU A 359 13.76 -31.65 1.22
CA LEU A 359 13.55 -30.22 1.35
C LEU A 359 14.89 -29.46 1.31
N THR A 360 15.95 -29.97 1.95
CA THR A 360 17.29 -29.37 1.90
C THR A 360 17.80 -29.29 0.46
N GLN A 361 17.72 -30.39 -0.29
CA GLN A 361 18.13 -30.42 -1.70
C GLN A 361 17.33 -29.44 -2.56
N ALA A 362 16.01 -29.36 -2.32
CA ALA A 362 15.16 -28.40 -3.04
C ALA A 362 15.56 -26.95 -2.75
N LEU A 363 15.77 -26.60 -1.47
CA LEU A 363 16.20 -25.26 -1.06
C LEU A 363 17.53 -24.86 -1.71
N GLU A 364 18.53 -25.76 -1.71
CA GLU A 364 19.83 -25.51 -2.35
C GLU A 364 19.71 -25.34 -3.87
N SER A 365 18.94 -26.21 -4.53
CA SER A 365 18.68 -26.15 -5.97
C SER A 365 17.98 -24.85 -6.39
N HIS A 366 16.96 -24.43 -5.63
CA HIS A 366 16.25 -23.18 -5.88
C HIS A 366 17.13 -21.94 -5.62
N ALA A 367 17.93 -21.94 -4.57
CA ALA A 367 18.86 -20.84 -4.30
C ALA A 367 19.90 -20.67 -5.43
N GLU A 368 20.43 -21.78 -5.95
CA GLU A 368 21.37 -21.74 -7.07
C GLU A 368 20.70 -21.28 -8.37
N THR A 369 19.48 -21.77 -8.63
CA THR A 369 18.67 -21.34 -9.79
C THR A 369 18.36 -19.84 -9.72
N PHE A 370 18.02 -19.33 -8.54
CA PHE A 370 17.79 -17.91 -8.32
C PHE A 370 19.02 -17.08 -8.64
N ARG A 371 20.21 -17.43 -8.11
CA ARG A 371 21.46 -16.69 -8.37
C ARG A 371 21.79 -16.65 -9.85
N LYS A 372 21.66 -17.79 -10.55
CA LYS A 372 21.87 -17.86 -12.01
C LYS A 372 20.90 -16.97 -12.77
N ARG A 373 19.61 -17.00 -12.43
CA ARG A 373 18.61 -16.13 -13.08
C ARG A 373 18.86 -14.65 -12.75
N PHE A 374 19.20 -14.32 -11.51
CA PHE A 374 19.50 -12.95 -11.07
C PHE A 374 20.65 -12.35 -11.89
N GLU A 375 21.76 -13.07 -12.03
CA GLU A 375 22.88 -12.60 -12.84
C GLU A 375 22.49 -12.48 -14.32
N LYS A 376 21.76 -13.46 -14.86
CA LYS A 376 21.27 -13.39 -16.25
C LYS A 376 20.38 -12.16 -16.50
N THR A 377 19.54 -11.78 -15.54
CA THR A 377 18.62 -10.66 -15.66
C THR A 377 19.32 -9.31 -15.49
N PHE A 378 20.10 -9.12 -14.42
CA PHE A 378 20.60 -7.80 -14.04
C PHE A 378 22.07 -7.56 -14.40
N ARG A 379 22.84 -8.63 -14.68
CA ARG A 379 24.24 -8.57 -15.14
C ARG A 379 25.14 -7.72 -14.23
N LEU A 380 24.91 -7.78 -12.92
CA LEU A 380 25.63 -6.93 -11.97
C LEU A 380 27.11 -7.34 -11.86
N LYS A 381 27.40 -8.65 -11.89
CA LYS A 381 28.78 -9.11 -11.89
C LYS A 381 29.50 -8.74 -13.18
N GLU A 382 28.84 -8.90 -14.34
CA GLU A 382 29.37 -8.48 -15.64
C GLU A 382 29.67 -6.97 -15.68
N LYS A 383 28.83 -6.15 -15.05
CA LYS A 383 29.00 -4.70 -14.92
C LYS A 383 30.04 -4.28 -13.85
N GLY A 384 30.72 -5.23 -13.22
CA GLY A 384 31.81 -4.97 -12.29
C GLY A 384 31.40 -4.55 -10.87
N LEU A 385 30.15 -4.79 -10.47
CA LEU A 385 29.68 -4.49 -9.12
C LEU A 385 30.26 -5.50 -8.10
N SER A 386 30.56 -5.04 -6.89
CA SER A 386 31.15 -5.88 -5.83
C SER A 386 30.19 -6.99 -5.37
N PRO A 387 30.68 -8.09 -4.75
CA PRO A 387 29.82 -9.11 -4.16
C PRO A 387 28.80 -8.55 -3.15
N GLU A 388 29.18 -7.53 -2.38
CA GLU A 388 28.31 -6.88 -1.40
C GLU A 388 27.22 -6.02 -2.07
N GLU A 389 27.54 -5.36 -3.18
CA GLU A 389 26.56 -4.63 -4.01
C GLU A 389 25.59 -5.61 -4.71
N GLN A 390 26.11 -6.75 -5.18
CA GLN A 390 25.27 -7.83 -5.72
C GLN A 390 24.31 -8.37 -4.65
N ALA A 391 24.77 -8.56 -3.41
CA ALA A 391 23.93 -8.98 -2.30
C ALA A 391 22.84 -7.94 -1.96
N LEU A 392 23.17 -6.65 -1.99
CA LEU A 392 22.17 -5.57 -1.86
C LEU A 392 21.11 -5.67 -2.97
N GLY A 393 21.51 -5.91 -4.21
CA GLY A 393 20.59 -6.08 -5.34
C GLY A 393 19.65 -7.29 -5.16
N GLN A 394 20.19 -8.41 -4.68
CA GLN A 394 19.40 -9.61 -4.39
C GLN A 394 18.39 -9.37 -3.25
N ALA A 395 18.79 -8.68 -2.19
CA ALA A 395 17.92 -8.33 -1.08
C ALA A 395 16.81 -7.36 -1.52
N ALA A 396 17.15 -6.33 -2.31
CA ALA A 396 16.19 -5.36 -2.85
C ALA A 396 15.08 -6.05 -3.67
N LEU A 397 15.44 -6.94 -4.60
CA LEU A 397 14.47 -7.72 -5.38
C LEU A 397 13.65 -8.65 -4.49
N SER A 398 14.32 -9.45 -3.65
CA SER A 398 13.69 -10.47 -2.84
C SER A 398 12.70 -9.89 -1.84
N GLY A 399 13.03 -8.75 -1.22
CA GLY A 399 12.13 -8.08 -0.30
C GLY A 399 10.93 -7.42 -0.97
N LEU A 400 11.09 -6.89 -2.18
CA LEU A 400 9.98 -6.38 -2.98
C LEU A 400 9.02 -7.51 -3.37
N LEU A 401 9.55 -8.61 -3.92
CA LEU A 401 8.75 -9.78 -4.30
C LEU A 401 8.08 -10.44 -3.09
N GLY A 402 8.80 -10.55 -1.98
CA GLY A 402 8.28 -11.06 -0.71
C GLY A 402 7.36 -10.09 0.03
N GLY A 403 7.16 -8.87 -0.50
CA GLY A 403 6.17 -7.90 -0.06
C GLY A 403 4.87 -7.94 -0.88
N ILE A 404 4.79 -8.74 -1.95
CA ILE A 404 3.57 -8.87 -2.74
C ILE A 404 2.45 -9.51 -1.89
N GLY A 405 1.29 -8.86 -1.87
CA GLY A 405 0.10 -9.29 -1.13
C GLY A 405 -1.09 -9.60 -2.04
N TYR A 406 -2.07 -10.31 -1.47
CA TYR A 406 -3.38 -10.53 -2.07
C TYR A 406 -4.48 -10.11 -1.11
N PHE A 407 -5.22 -9.08 -1.50
CA PHE A 407 -6.25 -8.44 -0.71
C PHE A 407 -7.62 -8.62 -1.38
N TYR A 408 -8.68 -8.69 -0.57
CA TYR A 408 -10.05 -8.76 -1.07
C TYR A 408 -10.99 -8.05 -0.10
N GLY A 409 -11.93 -7.28 -0.63
CA GLY A 409 -12.97 -6.64 0.18
C GLY A 409 -13.47 -5.34 -0.41
N GLN A 410 -14.22 -4.60 0.40
CA GLN A 410 -14.81 -3.31 0.03
C GLN A 410 -14.02 -2.17 0.65
N GLY A 411 -13.63 -1.20 -0.18
CA GLY A 411 -13.08 0.09 0.28
C GLY A 411 -14.18 1.07 0.68
N LEU A 412 -13.81 2.09 1.46
CA LEU A 412 -14.69 3.22 1.79
C LEU A 412 -14.42 4.39 0.85
N VAL A 413 -15.47 4.94 0.27
CA VAL A 413 -15.40 5.99 -0.75
C VAL A 413 -16.27 7.18 -0.37
N LEU A 414 -15.77 8.40 -0.59
CA LEU A 414 -16.55 9.63 -0.51
C LEU A 414 -16.74 10.19 -1.94
N PRO A 415 -17.97 10.10 -2.50
CA PRO A 415 -18.27 10.58 -3.85
C PRO A 415 -18.18 12.10 -3.98
N ASP A 416 -17.66 12.58 -5.11
CA ASP A 416 -17.74 13.99 -5.51
C ASP A 416 -19.13 14.29 -6.08
N VAL A 417 -19.94 15.04 -5.32
CA VAL A 417 -21.27 15.50 -5.75
C VAL A 417 -21.21 16.77 -6.60
N GLY A 418 -20.02 17.33 -6.84
CA GLY A 418 -19.76 18.52 -7.66
C GLY A 418 -20.36 19.80 -7.11
N VAL A 419 -20.50 19.88 -5.79
CA VAL A 419 -20.88 21.09 -5.05
C VAL A 419 -19.68 21.48 -4.18
N ALA A 420 -19.14 22.68 -4.38
CA ALA A 420 -18.00 23.17 -3.60
C ALA A 420 -18.33 23.18 -2.09
N GLY A 421 -17.46 22.57 -1.27
CA GLY A 421 -17.66 22.45 0.18
C GLY A 421 -18.65 21.38 0.64
N SER A 422 -19.13 20.51 -0.27
CA SER A 422 -20.05 19.40 0.07
C SER A 422 -19.40 18.22 0.78
N GLU A 423 -18.07 18.16 0.83
CA GLU A 423 -17.32 17.08 1.51
C GLU A 423 -17.70 16.93 3.00
N GLN A 424 -18.24 17.98 3.63
CA GLN A 424 -18.70 17.96 5.02
C GLN A 424 -20.15 17.44 5.19
N LYS A 425 -20.85 17.11 4.09
CA LYS A 425 -22.29 16.79 4.08
C LYS A 425 -22.65 15.43 3.45
N VAL A 426 -21.65 14.67 2.98
CA VAL A 426 -21.85 13.37 2.32
C VAL A 426 -21.26 12.28 3.20
N ASP A 427 -22.02 11.21 3.44
CA ASP A 427 -21.54 10.06 4.19
C ASP A 427 -20.67 9.14 3.32
N PRO A 428 -19.61 8.52 3.87
CA PRO A 428 -18.85 7.50 3.17
C PRO A 428 -19.72 6.30 2.77
N VAL A 429 -19.45 5.76 1.59
CA VAL A 429 -20.16 4.61 1.01
C VAL A 429 -19.18 3.48 0.69
N LEU A 430 -19.66 2.24 0.75
CA LEU A 430 -18.85 1.08 0.40
C LEU A 430 -18.74 0.96 -1.12
N PHE A 431 -17.52 0.74 -1.61
CA PHE A 431 -17.27 0.32 -2.97
C PHE A 431 -17.60 -1.17 -3.16
N PRO A 432 -17.86 -1.66 -4.39
CA PRO A 432 -18.01 -3.09 -4.64
C PRO A 432 -16.80 -3.90 -4.15
N PRO A 433 -16.99 -5.16 -3.73
CA PRO A 433 -15.88 -6.01 -3.30
C PRO A 433 -14.98 -6.35 -4.49
N VAL A 434 -13.68 -6.16 -4.34
CA VAL A 434 -12.69 -6.34 -5.40
C VAL A 434 -11.43 -7.03 -4.88
N PRO A 435 -10.77 -7.87 -5.70
CA PRO A 435 -9.45 -8.39 -5.39
C PRO A 435 -8.35 -7.37 -5.76
N LEU A 436 -7.22 -7.45 -5.07
CA LEU A 436 -6.01 -6.72 -5.44
C LEU A 436 -4.77 -7.58 -5.18
N PHE A 437 -4.03 -7.89 -6.24
CA PHE A 437 -2.69 -8.45 -6.20
C PHE A 437 -1.68 -7.32 -6.44
N THR A 438 -0.84 -6.99 -5.45
CA THR A 438 0.00 -5.79 -5.50
C THR A 438 1.21 -5.93 -4.58
N ALA A 439 2.32 -5.26 -4.93
CA ALA A 439 3.39 -5.01 -3.96
C ALA A 439 2.94 -3.98 -2.91
N VAL A 440 3.67 -3.89 -1.79
CA VAL A 440 3.39 -2.93 -0.72
C VAL A 440 4.64 -2.10 -0.41
N PRO A 441 4.53 -0.80 -0.09
CA PRO A 441 5.71 0.05 0.15
C PRO A 441 6.56 -0.44 1.34
N SER A 442 5.88 -0.88 2.40
CA SER A 442 6.53 -1.41 3.59
C SER A 442 5.68 -2.47 4.28
N ARG A 443 6.33 -3.56 4.67
CA ARG A 443 5.71 -4.62 5.47
C ARG A 443 5.29 -4.15 6.86
N SER A 444 5.92 -3.12 7.42
CA SER A 444 5.68 -2.70 8.79
C SER A 444 4.59 -1.64 8.96
N PHE A 445 4.63 -0.58 8.14
CA PHE A 445 3.70 0.55 8.24
C PHE A 445 2.61 0.58 7.17
N PHE A 446 2.94 0.11 5.96
CA PHE A 446 2.11 0.27 4.77
C PHE A 446 1.79 -1.06 4.07
N PRO A 447 1.25 -2.09 4.75
CA PRO A 447 1.01 -3.41 4.15
C PRO A 447 -0.26 -3.44 3.29
N ARG A 448 -0.36 -2.53 2.32
CA ARG A 448 -1.53 -2.30 1.47
C ARG A 448 -1.11 -1.61 0.16
N GLY A 449 -2.01 -1.58 -0.82
CA GLY A 449 -1.72 -0.99 -2.13
C GLY A 449 -1.71 0.54 -2.08
N PHE A 450 -0.66 1.15 -2.63
CA PHE A 450 -0.57 2.60 -2.88
C PHE A 450 -0.34 2.83 -4.37
N LEU A 451 -1.20 3.65 -4.99
CA LEU A 451 -1.33 3.74 -6.44
C LEU A 451 -0.03 4.21 -7.11
N TRP A 452 0.55 5.30 -6.63
CA TRP A 452 1.77 5.83 -7.26
C TRP A 452 3.04 5.06 -6.89
N ASP A 453 3.11 4.43 -5.71
CA ASP A 453 4.21 3.54 -5.33
C ASP A 453 4.30 2.34 -6.28
N GLU A 454 3.15 1.78 -6.66
CA GLU A 454 3.10 0.56 -7.45
C GLU A 454 3.73 0.71 -8.84
N GLY A 455 3.64 1.88 -9.47
CA GLY A 455 4.35 2.11 -10.73
C GLY A 455 5.86 1.92 -10.60
N PHE A 456 6.45 2.39 -9.50
CA PHE A 456 7.87 2.20 -9.20
C PHE A 456 8.20 0.76 -8.80
N HIS A 457 7.30 0.07 -8.08
CA HIS A 457 7.46 -1.35 -7.79
C HIS A 457 7.55 -2.17 -9.08
N GLN A 458 6.63 -1.90 -10.02
CA GLN A 458 6.49 -2.69 -11.23
C GLN A 458 7.63 -2.45 -12.24
N LEU A 459 8.31 -1.31 -12.19
CA LEU A 459 9.56 -1.10 -12.94
C LEU A 459 10.62 -2.15 -12.58
N VAL A 460 10.71 -2.57 -11.30
CA VAL A 460 11.65 -3.61 -10.86
C VAL A 460 11.10 -5.00 -11.17
N VAL A 461 9.84 -5.26 -10.80
CA VAL A 461 9.23 -6.59 -10.93
C VAL A 461 9.20 -7.05 -12.39
N GLN A 462 8.90 -6.17 -13.34
CA GLN A 462 8.78 -6.57 -14.74
C GLN A 462 10.10 -7.03 -15.36
N ARG A 463 11.25 -6.59 -14.85
CA ARG A 463 12.58 -7.06 -15.31
C ARG A 463 12.83 -8.51 -14.86
N TRP A 464 12.26 -8.89 -13.71
CA TRP A 464 12.37 -10.24 -13.19
C TRP A 464 11.32 -11.17 -13.80
N ASP A 465 10.04 -10.81 -13.70
CA ASP A 465 8.91 -11.62 -14.15
C ASP A 465 7.76 -10.73 -14.70
N PRO A 466 7.69 -10.54 -16.03
CA PRO A 466 6.65 -9.73 -16.67
C PRO A 466 5.21 -10.21 -16.37
N ARG A 467 5.02 -11.50 -16.07
CA ARG A 467 3.69 -12.04 -15.75
C ARG A 467 3.17 -11.48 -14.43
N LEU A 468 4.04 -11.35 -13.41
CA LEU A 468 3.65 -10.75 -12.13
C LEU A 468 3.21 -9.30 -12.32
N THR A 469 3.86 -8.56 -13.20
CA THR A 469 3.46 -7.19 -13.52
C THR A 469 2.13 -7.11 -14.25
N ARG A 470 1.87 -7.97 -15.23
CA ARG A 470 0.55 -8.03 -15.89
C ARG A 470 -0.57 -8.37 -14.90
N GLU A 471 -0.32 -9.29 -13.97
CA GLU A 471 -1.27 -9.61 -12.89
C GLU A 471 -1.54 -8.39 -12.00
N ALA A 472 -0.50 -7.68 -11.55
CA ALA A 472 -0.65 -6.52 -10.68
C ALA A 472 -1.36 -5.35 -11.39
N LEU A 473 -0.87 -4.94 -12.57
CA LEU A 473 -1.50 -3.87 -13.37
C LEU A 473 -2.94 -4.21 -13.71
N GLY A 474 -3.22 -5.46 -14.07
CA GLY A 474 -4.56 -5.92 -14.37
C GLY A 474 -5.52 -5.81 -13.18
N HIS A 475 -5.06 -6.14 -11.97
CA HIS A 475 -5.86 -5.95 -10.74
C HIS A 475 -6.08 -4.47 -10.43
N TRP A 476 -5.05 -3.61 -10.54
CA TRP A 476 -5.19 -2.16 -10.34
C TRP A 476 -6.19 -1.53 -11.30
N LEU A 477 -6.15 -1.88 -12.59
CA LEU A 477 -7.14 -1.43 -13.57
C LEU A 477 -8.55 -2.02 -13.32
N GLY A 478 -8.64 -3.14 -12.62
CA GLY A 478 -9.89 -3.72 -12.14
C GLY A 478 -10.60 -2.86 -11.08
N LEU A 479 -9.89 -1.93 -10.43
CA LEU A 479 -10.42 -1.06 -9.37
C LEU A 479 -11.12 0.20 -9.88
N LEU A 480 -11.07 0.48 -11.19
CA LEU A 480 -11.68 1.66 -11.79
C LEU A 480 -13.17 1.72 -11.47
N ASN A 481 -13.63 2.88 -10.99
CA ASN A 481 -15.05 3.19 -11.01
C ASN A 481 -15.51 3.62 -12.42
N ALA A 482 -16.82 3.83 -12.61
CA ALA A 482 -17.40 4.22 -13.89
C ALA A 482 -17.03 5.64 -14.36
N ASP A 483 -16.36 6.43 -13.52
CA ASP A 483 -15.77 7.72 -13.91
C ASP A 483 -14.32 7.61 -14.38
N GLY A 484 -13.67 6.46 -14.18
CA GLY A 484 -12.24 6.28 -14.47
C GLY A 484 -11.34 6.60 -13.27
N TRP A 485 -11.88 6.73 -12.06
CA TRP A 485 -11.10 6.96 -10.84
C TRP A 485 -10.62 5.66 -10.20
N ILE A 486 -9.40 5.69 -9.62
CA ILE A 486 -8.84 4.67 -8.74
C ILE A 486 -8.46 5.33 -7.42
N GLY A 487 -8.89 4.75 -6.29
CA GLY A 487 -8.46 5.21 -4.96
C GLY A 487 -6.94 5.12 -4.77
N ARG A 488 -6.32 6.19 -4.27
CA ARG A 488 -4.86 6.26 -4.11
C ARG A 488 -4.30 5.24 -3.11
N GLU A 489 -5.09 4.84 -2.13
CA GLU A 489 -4.72 3.92 -1.05
C GLU A 489 -5.81 2.84 -0.92
N GLN A 490 -5.44 1.58 -1.11
CA GLN A 490 -6.36 0.45 -1.23
C GLN A 490 -6.43 -0.36 0.07
N ILE A 491 -7.50 -0.16 0.85
CA ILE A 491 -7.66 -0.71 2.20
C ILE A 491 -8.76 -1.78 2.17
N LEU A 492 -8.39 -2.98 1.74
CA LEU A 492 -9.31 -4.08 1.46
C LEU A 492 -9.13 -5.21 2.47
N GLY A 493 -10.18 -5.51 3.24
CA GLY A 493 -10.17 -6.55 4.28
C GLY A 493 -9.95 -6.00 5.70
N ASP A 494 -10.17 -6.85 6.70
CA ASP A 494 -10.07 -6.49 8.12
C ASP A 494 -8.62 -6.29 8.58
N GLU A 495 -7.68 -7.12 8.13
CA GLU A 495 -6.23 -6.95 8.38
C GLU A 495 -5.73 -5.58 7.92
N ALA A 496 -6.13 -5.13 6.72
CA ALA A 496 -5.75 -3.83 6.19
C ALA A 496 -6.36 -2.68 7.00
N ARG A 497 -7.67 -2.75 7.30
CA ARG A 497 -8.37 -1.71 8.10
C ARG A 497 -7.80 -1.55 9.49
N ALA A 498 -7.41 -2.63 10.15
CA ALA A 498 -6.84 -2.58 11.49
C ALA A 498 -5.51 -1.81 11.58
N ARG A 499 -4.86 -1.54 10.44
CA ARG A 499 -3.58 -0.80 10.36
C ARG A 499 -3.73 0.66 10.02
N VAL A 500 -4.94 1.12 9.76
CA VAL A 500 -5.19 2.47 9.27
C VAL A 500 -6.12 3.20 10.24
N PRO A 501 -5.69 4.36 10.77
CA PRO A 501 -6.57 5.21 11.57
C PRO A 501 -7.87 5.53 10.80
N PRO A 502 -9.04 5.59 11.47
CA PRO A 502 -10.34 5.76 10.81
C PRO A 502 -10.41 6.94 9.84
N GLU A 503 -9.72 8.04 10.13
CA GLU A 503 -9.68 9.26 9.31
C GLU A 503 -9.04 9.07 7.92
N PHE A 504 -8.20 8.04 7.75
CA PHE A 504 -7.51 7.74 6.48
C PHE A 504 -8.16 6.59 5.70
N LEU A 505 -9.18 5.93 6.26
CA LEU A 505 -9.89 4.83 5.59
C LEU A 505 -10.66 5.30 4.36
N VAL A 506 -11.28 6.47 4.44
CA VAL A 506 -12.18 6.99 3.40
C VAL A 506 -11.38 7.61 2.26
N GLN A 507 -11.51 7.02 1.07
CA GLN A 507 -10.91 7.52 -0.17
C GLN A 507 -11.85 8.50 -0.86
N ARG A 508 -11.36 9.64 -1.34
CA ARG A 508 -12.19 10.69 -1.96
C ARG A 508 -12.10 10.61 -3.47
N THR A 509 -13.22 10.53 -4.18
CA THR A 509 -13.21 10.37 -5.65
C THR A 509 -12.75 11.61 -6.40
N ALA A 510 -12.71 12.77 -5.75
CA ALA A 510 -12.13 13.99 -6.31
C ALA A 510 -10.58 13.98 -6.29
N HIS A 511 -9.96 13.13 -5.46
CA HIS A 511 -8.53 13.13 -5.22
C HIS A 511 -7.83 12.14 -6.15
N ALA A 512 -6.82 12.64 -6.87
CA ALA A 512 -5.98 11.86 -7.77
C ALA A 512 -4.69 11.36 -7.08
N ASN A 513 -3.82 10.71 -7.86
CA ASN A 513 -2.43 10.41 -7.51
C ASN A 513 -1.59 10.36 -8.80
N PRO A 514 -0.24 10.54 -8.76
CA PRO A 514 0.59 10.45 -9.96
C PRO A 514 0.38 9.14 -10.73
N PRO A 515 0.25 9.17 -12.08
CA PRO A 515 -0.09 8.01 -12.87
C PRO A 515 1.14 7.13 -13.18
N THR A 516 1.91 6.77 -12.16
CA THR A 516 3.18 6.05 -12.32
C THR A 516 3.01 4.63 -12.87
N LEU A 517 1.81 4.05 -12.83
CA LEU A 517 1.49 2.80 -13.53
C LEU A 517 1.73 2.88 -15.05
N LEU A 518 1.82 4.08 -15.62
CA LEU A 518 2.19 4.29 -17.03
C LEU A 518 3.69 4.13 -17.30
N LEU A 519 4.56 4.19 -16.27
CA LEU A 519 5.99 3.96 -16.41
C LEU A 519 6.32 2.52 -16.85
N PRO A 520 5.83 1.46 -16.18
CA PRO A 520 6.05 0.09 -16.65
C PRO A 520 5.36 -0.20 -17.98
N VAL A 521 4.22 0.47 -18.28
CA VAL A 521 3.55 0.39 -19.58
C VAL A 521 4.43 0.93 -20.71
N ALA A 522 5.12 2.04 -20.48
CA ALA A 522 6.08 2.58 -21.45
C ALA A 522 7.20 1.58 -21.74
N HIS A 523 7.75 0.90 -20.72
CA HIS A 523 8.76 -0.13 -20.90
C HIS A 523 8.23 -1.37 -21.65
N MET A 524 7.01 -1.83 -21.33
CA MET A 524 6.36 -2.94 -22.05
C MET A 524 6.23 -2.62 -23.55
N LEU A 525 5.88 -1.37 -23.88
CA LEU A 525 5.76 -0.91 -25.26
C LEU A 525 7.10 -0.90 -25.99
N GLU A 526 8.19 -0.51 -25.33
CA GLU A 526 9.54 -0.52 -25.88
C GLU A 526 10.09 -1.94 -26.10
N GLY A 527 9.77 -2.87 -25.19
CA GLY A 527 10.20 -4.26 -25.30
C GLY A 527 9.47 -5.06 -26.39
N GLY A 528 8.21 -4.71 -26.68
CA GLY A 528 7.43 -5.32 -27.77
C GLY A 528 7.11 -6.80 -27.57
N ASP A 529 7.15 -7.31 -26.34
CA ASP A 529 6.83 -8.72 -26.05
C ASP A 529 5.38 -9.04 -26.45
N PRO A 530 5.12 -10.13 -27.20
CA PRO A 530 3.77 -10.46 -27.66
C PRO A 530 2.74 -10.64 -26.54
N ALA A 531 3.13 -11.16 -25.38
CA ALA A 531 2.21 -11.35 -24.26
C ALA A 531 1.89 -10.01 -23.57
N ASP A 532 2.87 -9.11 -23.49
CA ASP A 532 2.65 -7.74 -23.03
C ASP A 532 1.74 -6.96 -23.98
N LEU A 533 2.00 -7.00 -25.30
CA LEU A 533 1.14 -6.35 -26.30
C LEU A 533 -0.30 -6.91 -26.27
N ALA A 534 -0.47 -8.22 -26.09
CA ALA A 534 -1.78 -8.83 -25.94
C ALA A 534 -2.51 -8.37 -24.66
N PHE A 535 -1.78 -8.20 -23.57
CA PHE A 535 -2.32 -7.62 -22.32
C PHE A 535 -2.69 -6.15 -22.51
N LEU A 536 -1.79 -5.33 -23.08
CA LEU A 536 -2.01 -3.91 -23.31
C LEU A 536 -3.21 -3.65 -24.22
N ARG A 537 -3.42 -4.49 -25.25
CA ARG A 537 -4.64 -4.43 -26.09
C ARG A 537 -5.92 -4.59 -25.26
N ARG A 538 -5.96 -5.52 -24.31
CA ARG A 538 -7.12 -5.70 -23.41
C ARG A 538 -7.24 -4.57 -22.39
N ALA A 539 -6.11 -4.06 -21.91
CA ALA A 539 -6.05 -3.04 -20.87
C ALA A 539 -6.33 -1.62 -21.40
N PHE A 540 -6.15 -1.38 -22.71
CA PHE A 540 -6.19 -0.04 -23.31
C PHE A 540 -7.44 0.77 -22.96
N PRO A 541 -8.68 0.25 -23.06
CA PRO A 541 -9.87 1.05 -22.72
C PRO A 541 -9.90 1.53 -21.26
N ARG A 542 -9.34 0.73 -20.34
CA ARG A 542 -9.24 1.07 -18.91
C ARG A 542 -8.13 2.08 -18.63
N LEU A 543 -6.98 1.91 -19.28
CA LEU A 543 -5.87 2.87 -19.22
C LEU A 543 -6.30 4.24 -19.77
N HIS A 544 -6.99 4.25 -20.91
CA HIS A 544 -7.53 5.46 -21.52
C HIS A 544 -8.53 6.15 -20.59
N ALA A 545 -9.54 5.43 -20.08
CA ALA A 545 -10.53 5.98 -19.14
C ALA A 545 -9.88 6.58 -17.88
N TRP A 546 -8.87 5.91 -17.33
CA TRP A 546 -8.14 6.40 -16.16
C TRP A 546 -7.38 7.71 -16.44
N PHE A 547 -6.70 7.78 -17.58
CA PHE A 547 -6.01 8.99 -18.01
C PHE A 547 -6.97 10.13 -18.33
N SER A 548 -8.05 9.88 -19.07
CA SER A 548 -9.08 10.88 -19.37
C SER A 548 -9.69 11.44 -18.07
N TRP A 549 -9.94 10.59 -17.07
CA TRP A 549 -10.38 11.03 -15.75
C TRP A 549 -9.37 11.97 -15.08
N LEU A 550 -8.07 11.64 -15.09
CA LEU A 550 -7.02 12.48 -14.52
C LEU A 550 -6.97 13.85 -15.24
N HIS A 551 -6.95 13.83 -16.57
CA HIS A 551 -6.91 15.01 -17.42
C HIS A 551 -8.09 15.95 -17.13
N GLN A 552 -9.30 15.40 -17.03
CA GLN A 552 -10.53 16.18 -16.83
C GLN A 552 -10.71 16.64 -15.38
N SER A 553 -10.60 15.73 -14.41
CA SER A 553 -10.91 16.01 -13.00
C SER A 553 -9.94 17.00 -12.36
N GLN A 554 -8.69 17.01 -12.81
CA GLN A 554 -7.63 17.85 -12.25
C GLN A 554 -7.30 19.09 -13.10
N ALA A 555 -8.16 19.44 -14.06
CA ALA A 555 -7.98 20.65 -14.88
C ALA A 555 -7.80 21.91 -14.01
N GLY A 556 -6.85 22.74 -14.42
CA GLY A 556 -6.50 23.99 -13.77
C GLY A 556 -7.40 25.16 -14.19
N PRO A 557 -7.08 26.39 -13.74
CA PRO A 557 -7.89 27.58 -14.02
C PRO A 557 -7.81 28.06 -15.48
N VAL A 558 -6.80 27.65 -16.25
CA VAL A 558 -6.58 28.04 -17.65
C VAL A 558 -6.23 26.82 -18.51
N PRO A 559 -6.37 26.88 -19.85
CA PRO A 559 -6.02 25.76 -20.74
C PRO A 559 -4.61 25.21 -20.48
N LEU A 560 -4.45 23.90 -20.62
CA LEU A 560 -3.17 23.18 -20.42
C LEU A 560 -2.53 23.32 -19.03
N SER A 561 -3.22 23.95 -18.08
CA SER A 561 -2.83 23.97 -16.67
C SER A 561 -3.61 22.93 -15.88
N TYR A 562 -3.01 22.47 -14.79
CA TYR A 562 -3.61 21.47 -13.91
C TYR A 562 -3.43 21.86 -12.44
N ARG A 563 -4.36 21.41 -11.59
CA ARG A 563 -4.33 21.68 -10.15
C ARG A 563 -4.87 20.48 -9.36
N TRP A 564 -3.97 19.84 -8.62
CA TRP A 564 -4.31 18.88 -7.56
C TRP A 564 -5.50 19.35 -6.72
N ARG A 565 -6.58 18.55 -6.72
CA ARG A 565 -7.65 18.66 -5.73
C ARG A 565 -7.19 18.06 -4.40
N GLY A 566 -7.89 18.38 -3.30
CA GLY A 566 -7.61 17.78 -2.00
C GLY A 566 -6.40 18.33 -1.22
N ARG A 567 -5.94 19.56 -1.53
CA ARG A 567 -5.04 20.29 -0.62
C ARG A 567 -5.76 20.57 0.70
N ASP A 568 -5.01 20.53 1.81
CA ASP A 568 -5.54 20.94 3.11
C ASP A 568 -6.08 22.37 3.02
N PRO A 569 -7.18 22.71 3.73
CA PRO A 569 -7.58 24.10 3.89
C PRO A 569 -6.51 24.87 4.68
N ALA A 570 -6.56 26.20 4.60
CA ALA A 570 -5.67 27.08 5.37
C ALA A 570 -6.01 27.02 6.88
N LEU A 571 -5.52 26.00 7.57
CA LEU A 571 -5.69 25.84 9.01
C LEU A 571 -4.67 26.70 9.79
N PRO A 572 -5.05 27.28 10.94
CA PRO A 572 -4.14 28.06 11.77
C PRO A 572 -2.95 27.27 12.32
N THR A 573 -3.00 25.94 12.32
CA THR A 573 -1.95 25.05 12.87
C THR A 573 -0.92 24.60 11.83
N LEU A 574 -1.17 24.83 10.54
CA LEU A 574 -0.32 24.35 9.45
C LEU A 574 0.54 25.49 8.89
N LEU A 575 1.87 25.31 8.88
CA LEU A 575 2.81 26.24 8.26
C LEU A 575 2.52 26.42 6.76
N ASN A 576 2.36 25.31 6.05
CA ASN A 576 1.94 25.26 4.65
C ASN A 576 0.91 24.12 4.48
N PRO A 577 -0.27 24.35 3.87
CA PRO A 577 -1.26 23.29 3.70
C PRO A 577 -0.75 22.14 2.82
N LYS A 578 -0.94 20.89 3.26
CA LYS A 578 -0.41 19.70 2.57
C LYS A 578 -1.10 19.45 1.23
N THR A 579 -0.44 18.68 0.36
CA THR A 579 -0.96 18.23 -0.95
C THR A 579 -0.80 16.71 -1.08
N LEU A 580 -1.42 15.95 -0.15
CA LEU A 580 -1.34 14.48 -0.10
C LEU A 580 -1.61 13.80 -1.46
N PRO A 581 -2.58 14.26 -2.29
CA PRO A 581 -2.84 13.64 -3.59
C PRO A 581 -1.64 13.66 -4.56
N SER A 582 -0.69 14.58 -4.40
CA SER A 582 0.50 14.64 -5.25
C SER A 582 1.54 13.55 -4.97
N GLY A 583 1.47 12.90 -3.80
CA GLY A 583 2.52 11.99 -3.30
C GLY A 583 3.70 12.70 -2.61
N LEU A 584 3.80 14.03 -2.74
CA LEU A 584 4.80 14.86 -2.05
C LEU A 584 4.13 15.69 -0.94
N ASP A 585 3.70 15.00 0.12
CA ASP A 585 2.74 15.46 1.14
C ASP A 585 2.93 16.90 1.63
N ASP A 586 4.11 17.22 2.17
CA ASP A 586 4.42 18.52 2.80
C ASP A 586 5.34 19.40 1.95
N TYR A 587 5.58 19.05 0.68
CA TYR A 587 6.34 19.90 -0.25
C TYR A 587 5.70 21.29 -0.32
N PRO A 588 6.45 22.38 -0.09
CA PRO A 588 5.86 23.72 0.00
C PRO A 588 5.23 24.15 -1.33
N ARG A 589 3.94 24.51 -1.29
CA ARG A 589 3.21 25.13 -2.42
C ARG A 589 2.70 26.53 -2.01
N ALA A 590 1.79 27.11 -2.79
CA ALA A 590 1.17 28.40 -2.47
C ALA A 590 0.65 28.39 -1.02
N SER A 591 0.96 29.45 -0.26
CA SER A 591 0.71 29.47 1.19
C SER A 591 -0.76 29.65 1.53
N HIS A 592 -1.55 30.22 0.60
CA HIS A 592 -2.99 30.40 0.71
C HIS A 592 -3.65 29.69 -0.47
N PRO A 593 -4.08 28.43 -0.29
CA PRO A 593 -4.67 27.63 -1.36
C PRO A 593 -5.87 28.32 -2.00
N SER A 594 -6.01 28.20 -3.31
CA SER A 594 -7.09 28.81 -4.08
C SER A 594 -7.35 28.06 -5.39
N ALA A 595 -8.49 28.30 -6.02
CA ALA A 595 -8.80 27.71 -7.33
C ALA A 595 -7.87 28.19 -8.46
N THR A 596 -7.10 29.25 -8.24
CA THR A 596 -6.19 29.87 -9.23
C THR A 596 -4.80 29.24 -9.27
N GLU A 597 -4.53 28.22 -8.45
CA GLU A 597 -3.22 27.55 -8.42
C GLU A 597 -2.96 26.77 -9.72
N ARG A 598 -1.69 26.70 -10.12
CA ARG A 598 -1.20 25.84 -11.20
C ARG A 598 -0.05 24.99 -10.67
N HIS A 599 -0.15 23.67 -10.80
CA HIS A 599 0.82 22.72 -10.26
C HIS A 599 1.67 22.09 -11.37
N LEU A 600 2.97 22.35 -11.32
CA LEU A 600 3.94 21.98 -12.36
C LEU A 600 4.08 20.46 -12.51
N ASP A 601 4.25 19.77 -11.39
CA ASP A 601 4.41 18.31 -11.34
C ASP A 601 3.23 17.58 -11.99
N LEU A 602 2.01 18.03 -11.71
CA LEU A 602 0.80 17.46 -12.30
C LEU A 602 0.72 17.67 -13.81
N ARG A 603 1.05 18.88 -14.31
CA ARG A 603 1.11 19.14 -15.76
C ARG A 603 2.10 18.17 -16.44
N CYS A 604 3.26 17.96 -15.83
CA CYS A 604 4.27 17.05 -16.37
C CYS A 604 3.80 15.58 -16.38
N TRP A 605 3.08 15.14 -15.33
CA TRP A 605 2.47 13.81 -15.32
C TRP A 605 1.41 13.62 -16.41
N VAL A 606 0.59 14.64 -16.68
CA VAL A 606 -0.41 14.59 -17.75
C VAL A 606 0.25 14.59 -19.13
N ALA A 607 1.34 15.35 -19.32
CA ALA A 607 2.13 15.32 -20.55
C ALA A 607 2.71 13.92 -20.82
N LEU A 608 3.36 13.31 -19.82
CA LEU A 608 3.87 11.94 -19.92
C LEU A 608 2.75 10.94 -20.25
N GLY A 609 1.61 11.04 -19.55
CA GLY A 609 0.49 10.14 -19.76
C GLY A 609 -0.09 10.25 -21.18
N ALA A 610 -0.25 11.47 -21.70
CA ALA A 610 -0.71 11.71 -23.07
C ALA A 610 0.25 11.07 -24.09
N ARG A 611 1.56 11.29 -23.95
CA ARG A 611 2.59 10.70 -24.82
C ARG A 611 2.57 9.18 -24.79
N VAL A 612 2.53 8.57 -23.59
CA VAL A 612 2.57 7.10 -23.45
C VAL A 612 1.32 6.47 -24.08
N LEU A 613 0.14 7.01 -23.80
CA LEU A 613 -1.10 6.45 -24.34
C LEU A 613 -1.29 6.73 -25.83
N MET A 614 -0.83 7.86 -26.35
CA MET A 614 -0.77 8.11 -27.79
C MET A 614 0.07 7.04 -28.49
N ARG A 615 1.32 6.81 -28.04
CA ARG A 615 2.19 5.77 -28.62
C ARG A 615 1.55 4.39 -28.54
N LEU A 616 0.89 4.09 -27.42
CA LEU A 616 0.18 2.83 -27.26
C LEU A 616 -1.00 2.70 -28.22
N ALA A 617 -1.80 3.74 -28.39
CA ALA A 617 -2.93 3.78 -29.31
C ALA A 617 -2.47 3.54 -30.76
N GLU A 618 -1.41 4.21 -31.20
CA GLU A 618 -0.81 4.01 -32.53
C GLU A 618 -0.34 2.57 -32.74
N GLN A 619 0.38 2.00 -31.76
CA GLN A 619 0.87 0.62 -31.83
C GLN A 619 -0.26 -0.42 -31.86
N LEU A 620 -1.40 -0.13 -31.23
CA LEU A 620 -2.56 -1.01 -31.22
C LEU A 620 -3.51 -0.81 -32.41
N GLY A 621 -3.36 0.28 -33.17
CA GLY A 621 -4.28 0.64 -34.25
C GLY A 621 -5.56 1.34 -33.78
N GLU A 622 -5.56 1.93 -32.59
CA GLU A 622 -6.70 2.64 -31.98
C GLU A 622 -6.78 4.08 -32.52
N ALA A 623 -7.19 4.21 -33.80
CA ALA A 623 -7.08 5.46 -34.57
C ALA A 623 -7.81 6.66 -33.94
N GLU A 624 -9.01 6.46 -33.39
CA GLU A 624 -9.78 7.54 -32.76
C GLU A 624 -9.10 8.06 -31.48
N ALA A 625 -8.61 7.16 -30.64
CA ALA A 625 -7.89 7.53 -29.42
C ALA A 625 -6.54 8.18 -29.74
N ALA A 626 -5.83 7.70 -30.77
CA ALA A 626 -4.60 8.34 -31.23
C ALA A 626 -4.86 9.77 -31.74
N ALA A 627 -5.95 10.00 -32.46
CA ALA A 627 -6.34 11.32 -32.96
C ALA A 627 -6.74 12.31 -31.84
N GLU A 628 -7.26 11.81 -30.70
CA GLU A 628 -7.52 12.62 -29.51
C GLU A 628 -6.24 12.91 -28.71
N LEU A 629 -5.44 11.88 -28.44
CA LEU A 629 -4.28 11.95 -27.55
C LEU A 629 -3.08 12.67 -28.18
N GLY A 630 -2.89 12.55 -29.50
CA GLY A 630 -1.78 13.15 -30.23
C GLY A 630 -1.70 14.68 -30.08
N PRO A 631 -2.76 15.43 -30.43
CA PRO A 631 -2.78 16.88 -30.27
C PRO A 631 -2.60 17.33 -28.81
N LEU A 632 -3.14 16.59 -27.84
CA LEU A 632 -2.96 16.88 -26.42
C LEU A 632 -1.51 16.69 -25.99
N ALA A 633 -0.86 15.59 -26.38
CA ALA A 633 0.55 15.33 -26.08
C ALA A 633 1.45 16.44 -26.65
N VAL A 634 1.29 16.77 -27.94
CA VAL A 634 2.04 17.85 -28.60
C VAL A 634 1.84 19.19 -27.89
N SER A 635 0.60 19.54 -27.54
CA SER A 635 0.31 20.81 -26.87
C SER A 635 0.93 20.91 -25.47
N LEU A 636 1.02 19.79 -24.75
CA LEU A 636 1.62 19.75 -23.42
C LEU A 636 3.15 19.73 -23.45
N GLU A 637 3.75 19.18 -24.50
CA GLU A 637 5.20 19.14 -24.72
C GLU A 637 5.76 20.41 -25.36
N ALA A 638 4.91 21.27 -25.94
CA ALA A 638 5.32 22.57 -26.45
C ALA A 638 5.98 23.44 -25.36
N GLU A 639 7.25 23.80 -25.58
CA GLU A 639 8.08 24.55 -24.63
C GLU A 639 7.48 25.92 -24.34
N GLU A 640 6.89 26.58 -25.34
CA GLU A 640 6.28 27.91 -25.16
C GLU A 640 5.14 27.89 -24.14
N SER A 641 4.28 26.87 -24.20
CA SER A 641 3.15 26.72 -23.26
C SER A 641 3.64 26.39 -21.85
N LEU A 642 4.67 25.55 -21.72
CA LEU A 642 5.25 25.23 -20.42
C LEU A 642 5.92 26.47 -19.80
N ASP A 643 6.68 27.22 -20.60
CA ASP A 643 7.34 28.45 -20.17
C ASP A 643 6.34 29.50 -19.73
N GLU A 644 5.30 29.78 -20.54
CA GLU A 644 4.27 30.77 -20.21
C GLU A 644 3.59 30.47 -18.86
N LEU A 645 3.31 29.21 -18.59
CA LEU A 645 2.54 28.81 -17.41
C LEU A 645 3.39 28.66 -16.15
N HIS A 646 4.65 28.25 -16.30
CA HIS A 646 5.47 27.73 -15.20
C HIS A 646 6.93 28.21 -15.15
N TRP A 647 7.51 28.81 -16.20
CA TRP A 647 8.86 29.34 -16.09
C TRP A 647 8.82 30.66 -15.31
N ALA A 648 9.59 30.75 -14.23
CA ALA A 648 9.69 31.92 -13.37
C ALA A 648 11.06 32.59 -13.58
N PRO A 649 11.17 33.62 -14.45
CA PRO A 649 12.46 34.25 -14.78
C PRO A 649 13.19 34.79 -13.55
N GLU A 650 12.46 35.31 -12.57
CA GLU A 650 13.00 35.85 -11.32
C GLU A 650 13.55 34.77 -10.37
N LEU A 651 13.12 33.52 -10.54
CA LEU A 651 13.63 32.37 -9.80
C LEU A 651 14.64 31.55 -10.62
N GLY A 652 14.71 31.75 -11.93
CA GLY A 652 15.56 31.00 -12.85
C GLY A 652 15.19 29.52 -12.96
N VAL A 653 13.93 29.17 -12.69
CA VAL A 653 13.46 27.78 -12.61
C VAL A 653 11.97 27.65 -12.94
N PHE A 654 11.51 26.45 -13.25
CA PHE A 654 10.07 26.15 -13.27
C PHE A 654 9.47 26.08 -11.86
N ALA A 655 8.28 26.63 -11.69
CA ALA A 655 7.61 26.74 -10.40
C ALA A 655 6.09 26.51 -10.45
N ASP A 656 5.52 26.16 -9.31
CA ASP A 656 4.08 26.29 -9.07
C ASP A 656 3.69 27.78 -9.05
N PHE A 657 2.42 28.07 -9.34
CA PHE A 657 1.86 29.42 -9.26
C PHE A 657 0.66 29.46 -8.31
N GLY A 658 0.52 30.53 -7.52
CA GLY A 658 -0.66 30.72 -6.68
C GLY A 658 -0.57 31.90 -5.72
N ASN A 659 -1.55 32.04 -4.83
CA ASN A 659 -1.59 33.11 -3.85
C ASN A 659 -0.60 32.82 -2.71
N HIS A 660 0.57 33.45 -2.75
CA HIS A 660 1.72 33.07 -1.93
C HIS A 660 2.37 34.27 -1.23
N THR A 661 2.98 33.98 -0.08
CA THR A 661 3.94 34.83 0.62
C THR A 661 4.91 33.93 1.38
N LYS A 662 6.21 34.28 1.37
CA LYS A 662 7.25 33.63 2.17
C LYS A 662 7.15 34.00 3.66
N ALA A 663 6.43 35.06 4.00
CA ALA A 663 6.30 35.59 5.36
C ALA A 663 5.33 34.75 6.20
N VAL A 664 5.58 33.44 6.34
CA VAL A 664 4.81 32.53 7.19
C VAL A 664 5.73 31.86 8.20
N GLN A 665 5.32 31.80 9.47
CA GLN A 665 6.10 31.18 10.55
C GLN A 665 5.17 30.49 11.56
N LEU A 666 5.59 29.36 12.13
CA LEU A 666 4.93 28.79 13.31
C LEU A 666 5.47 29.48 14.57
N LYS A 667 4.57 30.02 15.40
CA LYS A 667 4.92 30.65 16.69
C LYS A 667 4.01 30.12 17.79
N PRO A 668 4.53 29.89 19.01
CA PRO A 668 3.69 29.64 20.17
C PRO A 668 2.91 30.90 20.53
N ARG A 669 1.59 30.81 20.60
CA ARG A 669 0.69 31.87 21.07
C ARG A 669 -0.28 31.32 22.11
N PRO A 670 -0.09 31.61 23.40
CA PRO A 670 -1.06 31.24 24.44
C PRO A 670 -2.42 31.94 24.23
N PRO A 671 -3.58 31.28 24.44
CA PRO A 671 -3.77 29.87 24.83
C PRO A 671 -3.85 28.90 23.63
N GLN A 672 -3.66 29.37 22.41
CA GLN A 672 -3.91 28.64 21.15
C GLN A 672 -2.82 27.61 20.79
N GLY A 673 -1.68 27.61 21.46
CA GLY A 673 -0.55 26.72 21.17
C GLY A 673 0.29 27.17 19.98
N MET A 674 0.87 26.24 19.23
CA MET A 674 1.65 26.54 18.02
C MET A 674 0.71 26.93 16.86
N VAL A 675 0.81 28.18 16.41
CA VAL A 675 -0.01 28.72 15.33
C VAL A 675 0.84 29.37 14.24
N ARG A 676 0.35 29.28 13.00
CA ARG A 676 0.87 29.98 11.84
C ARG A 676 0.57 31.47 11.96
N VAL A 677 1.62 32.27 11.78
CA VAL A 677 1.56 33.73 11.71
C VAL A 677 1.95 34.17 10.31
N VAL A 678 1.09 34.94 9.65
CA VAL A 678 1.34 35.56 8.35
C VAL A 678 1.83 36.99 8.56
N GLY A 679 3.02 37.29 8.06
CA GLY A 679 3.66 38.61 8.12
C GLY A 679 3.47 39.43 6.84
N ARG A 680 4.36 40.41 6.63
CA ARG A 680 4.44 41.22 5.40
C ARG A 680 5.62 40.79 4.53
N PRO A 681 5.51 40.86 3.19
CA PRO A 681 4.34 41.29 2.43
C PRO A 681 3.18 40.27 2.52
N HIS A 682 1.95 40.78 2.38
CA HIS A 682 0.75 39.95 2.31
C HIS A 682 0.77 39.05 1.07
N PRO A 683 0.05 37.91 1.09
CA PRO A 683 0.02 37.01 -0.05
C PRO A 683 -0.56 37.69 -1.29
N HIS A 684 0.04 37.42 -2.43
CA HIS A 684 -0.45 37.81 -3.76
C HIS A 684 -0.14 36.70 -4.76
N LEU A 685 -0.78 36.76 -5.94
CA LEU A 685 -0.54 35.80 -7.02
C LEU A 685 0.88 35.97 -7.58
N GLN A 686 1.69 34.92 -7.48
CA GLN A 686 3.07 34.88 -7.95
C GLN A 686 3.53 33.43 -8.14
N TYR A 687 4.71 33.24 -8.74
CA TYR A 687 5.41 31.97 -8.69
C TYR A 687 5.89 31.66 -7.28
N VAL A 688 5.80 30.38 -6.90
CA VAL A 688 6.17 29.91 -5.56
C VAL A 688 7.65 29.54 -5.56
N ASP A 689 8.46 30.29 -4.83
CA ASP A 689 9.86 29.93 -4.57
C ASP A 689 9.93 28.76 -3.58
N ALA A 690 9.91 27.56 -4.14
CA ALA A 690 10.11 26.29 -3.48
C ALA A 690 10.98 25.41 -4.37
N LEU A 691 12.26 25.77 -4.53
CA LEU A 691 13.23 25.02 -5.33
C LEU A 691 13.45 23.61 -4.76
N GLY A 692 13.16 22.57 -5.54
CA GLY A 692 13.16 21.18 -5.08
C GLY A 692 12.79 20.20 -6.18
N TYR A 693 12.33 19.01 -5.80
CA TYR A 693 11.88 18.00 -6.75
C TYR A 693 10.83 18.50 -7.73
N VAL A 694 9.83 19.28 -7.28
CA VAL A 694 8.76 19.81 -8.16
C VAL A 694 9.34 20.64 -9.30
N SER A 695 10.34 21.47 -9.01
CA SER A 695 11.04 22.30 -10.00
C SER A 695 11.73 21.50 -11.11
N LEU A 696 12.07 20.24 -10.85
CA LEU A 696 12.79 19.38 -11.79
C LEU A 696 11.86 18.58 -12.70
N PHE A 697 10.53 18.57 -12.52
CA PHE A 697 9.63 17.63 -13.23
C PHE A 697 9.73 17.66 -14.77
N PRO A 698 9.87 18.81 -15.44
CA PRO A 698 10.10 18.82 -16.89
C PRO A 698 11.35 18.03 -17.30
N PHE A 699 12.42 18.13 -16.51
CA PHE A 699 13.65 17.35 -16.67
C PHE A 699 13.45 15.87 -16.29
N LEU A 700 12.87 15.59 -15.12
CA LEU A 700 12.68 14.23 -14.58
C LEU A 700 11.88 13.32 -15.53
N LEU A 701 10.88 13.88 -16.22
CA LEU A 701 10.00 13.14 -17.13
C LEU A 701 10.40 13.28 -18.61
N ARG A 702 11.60 13.81 -18.88
CA ARG A 702 12.17 13.94 -20.23
C ARG A 702 11.21 14.69 -21.18
N LEU A 703 10.79 15.88 -20.77
CA LEU A 703 9.86 16.74 -21.52
C LEU A 703 10.55 17.93 -22.20
N LEU A 704 11.85 18.12 -21.99
CA LEU A 704 12.61 19.23 -22.59
C LEU A 704 13.39 18.73 -23.82
N ASP A 705 13.52 19.58 -24.83
CA ASP A 705 14.47 19.34 -25.91
C ASP A 705 15.91 19.38 -25.38
N PRO A 706 16.85 18.55 -25.89
CA PRO A 706 18.27 18.61 -25.50
C PRO A 706 18.93 19.99 -25.68
N ASN A 707 18.40 20.82 -26.58
CA ASN A 707 18.87 22.18 -26.84
C ASN A 707 18.03 23.26 -26.12
N SER A 708 17.03 22.89 -25.32
CA SER A 708 16.21 23.84 -24.57
C SER A 708 17.09 24.73 -23.70
N SER A 709 16.84 26.04 -23.77
CA SER A 709 17.53 27.04 -22.94
C SER A 709 17.26 26.86 -21.43
N ARG A 710 16.26 26.05 -21.06
CA ARG A 710 15.86 25.77 -19.68
C ARG A 710 16.62 24.58 -19.08
N LEU A 711 17.17 23.69 -19.91
CA LEU A 711 17.88 22.50 -19.44
C LEU A 711 19.16 22.85 -18.66
N GLY A 712 19.97 23.79 -19.16
CA GLY A 712 21.17 24.28 -18.49
C GLY A 712 20.92 24.75 -17.04
N PRO A 713 20.02 25.73 -16.83
CA PRO A 713 19.64 26.20 -15.50
C PRO A 713 19.14 25.10 -14.55
N LEU A 714 18.37 24.12 -15.04
CA LEU A 714 17.94 22.99 -14.20
C LEU A 714 19.12 22.11 -13.77
N LEU A 715 20.10 21.88 -14.65
CA LEU A 715 21.33 21.17 -14.31
C LEU A 715 22.23 21.98 -13.35
N ASP A 716 22.14 23.31 -13.34
CA ASP A 716 22.83 24.18 -12.37
C ASP A 716 22.28 23.98 -10.97
N VAL A 717 20.97 24.15 -10.78
CA VAL A 717 20.36 24.01 -9.46
C VAL A 717 20.40 22.56 -8.93
N LEU A 718 20.36 21.57 -9.83
CA LEU A 718 20.53 20.16 -9.48
C LEU A 718 21.92 19.88 -8.92
N ALA A 719 22.97 20.43 -9.55
CA ALA A 719 24.37 20.19 -9.20
C ALA A 719 24.89 21.08 -8.04
N ASP A 720 24.15 22.12 -7.64
CA ASP A 720 24.58 23.04 -6.59
C ASP A 720 24.40 22.43 -5.19
N SER A 721 25.49 22.37 -4.42
CA SER A 721 25.52 21.85 -3.05
C SER A 721 24.73 22.70 -2.05
N ARG A 722 24.55 24.00 -2.33
CA ARG A 722 23.71 24.93 -1.56
C ARG A 722 22.22 24.69 -1.80
N HIS A 723 21.88 23.98 -2.89
CA HIS A 723 20.51 23.67 -3.27
C HIS A 723 20.26 22.17 -3.14
N LEU A 724 20.26 21.42 -4.24
CA LEU A 724 19.76 20.04 -4.28
C LEU A 724 20.84 18.99 -4.15
N TRP A 725 22.10 19.29 -4.43
CA TRP A 725 23.17 18.29 -4.41
C TRP A 725 23.65 17.98 -3.00
N SER A 726 23.53 16.72 -2.58
CA SER A 726 24.14 16.21 -1.34
C SER A 726 25.10 15.05 -1.63
N PRO A 727 26.02 14.71 -0.70
CA PRO A 727 26.88 13.53 -0.82
C PRO A 727 26.13 12.18 -0.86
N PHE A 728 24.81 12.18 -0.67
CA PHE A 728 23.99 10.97 -0.52
C PHE A 728 22.87 10.87 -1.58
N GLY A 729 22.76 11.86 -2.47
CA GLY A 729 21.71 11.97 -3.49
C GLY A 729 21.12 13.38 -3.58
N LEU A 730 20.10 13.55 -4.42
CA LEU A 730 19.38 14.82 -4.56
C LEU A 730 18.40 15.03 -3.41
N ARG A 731 18.42 16.23 -2.81
CA ARG A 731 17.46 16.66 -1.77
C ARG A 731 16.07 16.89 -2.35
N SER A 732 15.04 16.54 -1.58
CA SER A 732 13.64 16.86 -1.92
C SER A 732 13.37 18.36 -2.02
N LEU A 733 14.06 19.16 -1.21
CA LEU A 733 13.96 20.62 -1.20
C LEU A 733 15.34 21.23 -0.98
N ALA A 734 15.61 22.35 -1.63
CA ALA A 734 16.89 23.06 -1.54
C ALA A 734 17.26 23.40 -0.10
N ALA A 735 18.51 23.17 0.28
CA ALA A 735 19.02 23.50 1.62
C ALA A 735 18.94 25.01 1.93
N SER A 736 18.93 25.86 0.89
CA SER A 736 18.73 27.31 0.98
C SER A 736 17.27 27.73 1.18
N SER A 737 16.30 26.81 1.12
CA SER A 737 14.88 27.14 1.25
C SER A 737 14.51 27.53 2.69
N PRO A 738 13.62 28.52 2.90
CA PRO A 738 13.10 28.82 4.24
C PRO A 738 12.27 27.66 4.84
N PHE A 739 11.84 26.70 4.02
CA PHE A 739 11.09 25.51 4.46
C PHE A 739 11.99 24.29 4.70
N TYR A 740 13.29 24.36 4.41
CA TYR A 740 14.22 23.24 4.61
C TYR A 740 14.24 22.82 6.09
N SER A 741 14.03 21.53 6.33
CA SER A 741 13.94 20.92 7.67
C SER A 741 12.87 21.55 8.60
N GLN A 742 11.91 22.31 8.07
CA GLN A 742 10.84 22.89 8.88
C GLN A 742 9.68 21.91 9.05
N ARG A 743 9.29 21.66 10.30
CA ARG A 743 8.04 20.93 10.62
C ARG A 743 6.82 21.69 10.12
N ASN A 744 5.76 20.97 9.76
CA ASN A 744 4.54 21.59 9.24
C ASN A 744 3.53 21.94 10.34
N SER A 745 3.56 21.21 11.46
CA SER A 745 2.78 21.45 12.67
C SER A 745 3.58 20.99 13.89
N GLU A 746 2.99 20.94 15.07
CA GLU A 746 3.64 20.37 16.26
C GLU A 746 3.95 18.87 16.10
N HIS A 747 3.11 18.15 15.37
CA HIS A 747 3.15 16.68 15.24
C HIS A 747 3.59 16.20 13.84
N ASP A 748 3.70 17.11 12.87
CA ASP A 748 4.12 16.79 11.49
C ASP A 748 5.61 17.19 11.28
N PRO A 749 6.58 16.29 11.46
CA PRO A 749 7.99 16.56 11.15
C PRO A 749 8.19 16.82 9.64
N PRO A 750 9.32 17.43 9.22
CA PRO A 750 9.63 17.60 7.81
C PRO A 750 9.74 16.25 7.10
N TYR A 751 9.13 16.13 5.92
CA TYR A 751 9.13 14.90 5.13
C TYR A 751 9.79 15.12 3.76
N TRP A 752 9.11 15.77 2.81
CA TRP A 752 9.60 16.20 1.50
C TRP A 752 10.27 17.58 1.55
N ARG A 753 11.00 17.86 2.64
CA ARG A 753 11.63 19.17 2.96
C ARG A 753 13.14 19.09 3.20
N GLY A 754 13.83 18.25 2.44
CA GLY A 754 15.29 18.13 2.45
C GLY A 754 15.80 16.71 2.30
N ALA A 755 15.09 15.72 2.84
CA ALA A 755 15.48 14.31 2.77
C ALA A 755 15.60 13.81 1.32
N VAL A 756 16.41 12.76 1.13
CA VAL A 756 16.70 12.10 -0.14
C VAL A 756 15.76 10.91 -0.34
N TRP A 757 15.08 10.86 -1.49
CA TRP A 757 14.11 9.83 -1.83
C TRP A 757 14.49 9.08 -3.11
N LEU A 758 14.39 7.74 -3.09
CA LEU A 758 14.95 6.92 -4.17
C LEU A 758 14.16 7.00 -5.48
N ASN A 759 12.83 7.08 -5.40
CA ASN A 759 11.96 7.20 -6.58
C ASN A 759 12.29 8.40 -7.47
N ILE A 760 12.41 9.60 -6.91
CA ILE A 760 12.72 10.81 -7.68
C ILE A 760 14.19 10.81 -8.13
N ASN A 761 15.11 10.31 -7.30
CA ASN A 761 16.50 10.14 -7.70
C ASN A 761 16.67 9.14 -8.85
N TYR A 762 15.87 8.07 -8.90
CA TYR A 762 15.84 7.15 -10.04
C TYR A 762 15.39 7.83 -11.32
N LEU A 763 14.31 8.64 -11.28
CA LEU A 763 13.87 9.43 -12.44
C LEU A 763 14.95 10.44 -12.87
N ALA A 764 15.61 11.10 -11.93
CA ALA A 764 16.71 12.03 -12.22
C ALA A 764 17.89 11.33 -12.88
N LEU A 765 18.29 10.15 -12.40
CA LEU A 765 19.33 9.34 -13.02
C LEU A 765 18.93 8.90 -14.43
N GLY A 766 17.69 8.47 -14.63
CA GLY A 766 17.18 8.13 -15.97
C GLY A 766 17.19 9.32 -16.93
N ALA A 767 16.85 10.52 -16.45
CA ALA A 767 16.92 11.74 -17.25
C ALA A 767 18.37 12.15 -17.54
N LEU A 768 19.27 12.14 -16.55
CA LEU A 768 20.70 12.44 -16.75
C LEU A 768 21.34 11.45 -17.72
N HIS A 769 20.98 10.16 -17.64
CA HIS A 769 21.42 9.14 -18.58
C HIS A 769 20.91 9.45 -19.99
N HIS A 770 19.63 9.77 -20.14
CA HIS A 770 19.03 10.13 -21.43
C HIS A 770 19.71 11.33 -22.09
N TYR A 771 19.77 12.48 -21.42
CA TYR A 771 20.42 13.68 -21.97
C TYR A 771 21.94 13.55 -22.09
N GLY A 772 22.57 12.65 -21.32
CA GLY A 772 23.99 12.32 -21.47
C GLY A 772 24.32 11.50 -22.72
N HIS A 773 23.31 10.91 -23.38
CA HIS A 773 23.45 10.10 -24.59
C HIS A 773 22.83 10.75 -25.84
N LEU A 774 22.22 11.93 -25.72
CA LEU A 774 21.72 12.71 -26.84
C LEU A 774 22.70 13.83 -27.20
N GLU A 775 22.84 14.10 -28.49
CA GLU A 775 23.58 15.27 -28.98
C GLU A 775 22.92 16.56 -28.48
N GLY A 776 23.71 17.47 -27.94
CA GLY A 776 23.24 18.75 -27.43
C GLY A 776 24.27 19.47 -26.55
N PRO A 777 24.07 20.76 -26.27
CA PRO A 777 25.05 21.59 -25.55
C PRO A 777 25.32 21.14 -24.11
N TYR A 778 24.45 20.31 -23.52
CA TYR A 778 24.54 19.88 -22.13
C TYR A 778 24.90 18.40 -21.95
N GLN A 779 25.15 17.66 -23.04
CA GLN A 779 25.40 16.21 -23.04
C GLN A 779 26.52 15.79 -22.06
N ALA A 780 27.72 16.35 -22.23
CA ALA A 780 28.87 16.01 -21.40
C ALA A 780 28.64 16.30 -19.90
N ARG A 781 27.88 17.37 -19.61
CA ARG A 781 27.51 17.75 -18.25
C ARG A 781 26.53 16.77 -17.65
N ALA A 782 25.48 16.39 -18.37
CA ALA A 782 24.49 15.40 -17.93
C ALA A 782 25.16 14.04 -17.65
N ALA A 783 26.04 13.59 -18.56
CA ALA A 783 26.80 12.34 -18.38
C ALA A 783 27.71 12.37 -17.15
N LYS A 784 28.34 13.51 -16.84
CA LYS A 784 29.13 13.67 -15.61
C LYS A 784 28.26 13.55 -14.35
N LEU A 785 27.16 14.32 -14.30
CA LEU A 785 26.26 14.33 -13.15
C LEU A 785 25.60 12.97 -12.92
N HIS A 786 25.29 12.22 -13.99
CA HIS A 786 24.78 10.86 -13.90
C HIS A 786 25.73 9.96 -13.10
N ARG A 787 27.02 9.91 -13.49
CA ARG A 787 28.02 9.07 -12.82
C ARG A 787 28.19 9.44 -11.35
N GLU A 788 28.28 10.72 -11.05
CA GLU A 788 28.48 11.22 -9.68
C GLU A 788 27.25 10.96 -8.80
N LEU A 789 26.04 11.24 -9.29
CA LEU A 789 24.81 10.99 -8.55
C LEU A 789 24.60 9.49 -8.28
N ARG A 790 24.87 8.65 -9.29
CA ARG A 790 24.76 7.19 -9.18
C ARG A 790 25.69 6.67 -8.09
N ALA A 791 26.95 7.10 -8.09
CA ALA A 791 27.93 6.69 -7.08
C ALA A 791 27.52 7.11 -5.67
N ASN A 792 27.06 8.36 -5.49
CA ASN A 792 26.60 8.86 -4.19
C ASN A 792 25.40 8.07 -3.65
N LEU A 793 24.41 7.82 -4.51
CA LEU A 793 23.17 7.16 -4.14
C LEU A 793 23.39 5.68 -3.79
N VAL A 794 24.03 4.91 -4.68
CA VAL A 794 24.34 3.49 -4.47
C VAL A 794 25.24 3.33 -3.24
N GLY A 795 26.30 4.14 -3.15
CA GLY A 795 27.23 4.08 -2.03
C GLY A 795 26.55 4.36 -0.69
N ASN A 796 25.61 5.30 -0.63
CA ASN A 796 24.89 5.57 0.61
C ASN A 796 23.92 4.44 0.98
N VAL A 797 23.07 3.98 0.05
CA VAL A 797 22.11 2.90 0.31
C VAL A 797 22.85 1.63 0.76
N TRP A 798 23.96 1.30 0.11
CA TRP A 798 24.82 0.18 0.51
C TRP A 798 25.38 0.33 1.92
N ARG A 799 25.98 1.49 2.27
CA ARG A 799 26.50 1.73 3.63
C ARG A 799 25.42 1.61 4.70
N GLN A 800 24.22 2.14 4.44
CA GLN A 800 23.10 2.05 5.38
C GLN A 800 22.58 0.62 5.50
N TYR A 801 22.49 -0.13 4.39
CA TYR A 801 22.12 -1.53 4.44
C TYR A 801 23.13 -2.37 5.24
N GLN A 802 24.43 -2.13 5.06
CA GLN A 802 25.47 -2.78 5.87
C GLN A 802 25.35 -2.42 7.36
N ALA A 803 25.11 -1.14 7.67
CA ALA A 803 25.06 -0.66 9.05
C ALA A 803 23.79 -1.10 9.79
N THR A 804 22.65 -1.21 9.11
CA THR A 804 21.35 -1.40 9.77
C THR A 804 20.60 -2.66 9.34
N GLY A 805 21.04 -3.35 8.29
CA GLY A 805 20.34 -4.49 7.69
C GLY A 805 19.01 -4.15 7.00
N PHE A 806 18.77 -2.88 6.66
CA PHE A 806 17.49 -2.43 6.09
C PHE A 806 17.66 -1.47 4.91
N LEU A 807 16.72 -1.54 3.96
CA LEU A 807 16.40 -0.45 3.04
C LEU A 807 15.35 0.46 3.70
N TRP A 808 15.52 1.77 3.56
CA TRP A 808 14.73 2.78 4.26
C TRP A 808 13.90 3.60 3.29
N GLU A 809 12.83 4.20 3.80
CA GLU A 809 11.90 5.04 3.04
C GLU A 809 12.57 6.27 2.44
N GLN A 810 13.39 6.94 3.25
CA GLN A 810 14.16 8.12 2.87
C GLN A 810 15.51 8.14 3.60
N TYR A 811 16.42 8.98 3.13
CA TYR A 811 17.75 9.14 3.70
C TYR A 811 18.01 10.60 4.07
N SER A 812 18.72 10.82 5.18
CA SER A 812 19.16 12.14 5.61
C SER A 812 20.12 12.73 4.57
N ASP A 813 19.89 13.98 4.17
CA ASP A 813 20.78 14.70 3.25
C ASP A 813 22.07 15.22 3.92
N ARG A 814 22.16 15.10 5.25
CA ARG A 814 23.27 15.64 6.05
C ARG A 814 24.34 14.58 6.38
N ASP A 815 23.90 13.37 6.72
CA ASP A 815 24.77 12.27 7.15
C ASP A 815 24.43 10.93 6.47
N GLY A 816 23.46 10.92 5.56
CA GLY A 816 23.09 9.74 4.78
C GLY A 816 22.31 8.68 5.56
N ARG A 817 22.06 8.84 6.86
CA ARG A 817 21.40 7.82 7.67
C ARG A 817 19.99 7.50 7.16
N GLY A 818 19.61 6.22 7.22
CA GLY A 818 18.24 5.80 6.92
C GLY A 818 17.22 6.41 7.88
N MET A 819 16.09 6.87 7.36
CA MET A 819 15.01 7.53 8.10
C MET A 819 13.63 7.05 7.63
N GLY A 820 12.60 7.25 8.45
CA GLY A 820 11.23 6.87 8.15
C GLY A 820 10.94 5.39 8.40
N CYS A 821 10.06 4.82 7.59
CA CYS A 821 9.63 3.42 7.69
C CYS A 821 10.72 2.46 7.23
N ARG A 822 10.81 1.30 7.90
CA ARG A 822 11.64 0.16 7.46
C ARG A 822 11.05 -1.19 7.87
N PRO A 823 11.26 -2.26 7.08
CA PRO A 823 11.89 -2.27 5.76
C PRO A 823 11.02 -1.53 4.73
N PHE A 824 11.63 -0.66 3.93
CA PHE A 824 10.97 0.01 2.80
C PHE A 824 11.53 -0.58 1.52
N GLN A 825 11.07 -1.78 1.19
CA GLN A 825 11.40 -2.47 -0.06
C GLN A 825 10.32 -2.19 -1.12
N GLY A 826 9.66 -1.04 -1.01
CA GLY A 826 8.90 -0.38 -2.07
C GLY A 826 9.84 0.26 -3.09
N TRP A 827 9.70 1.56 -3.38
CA TRP A 827 10.56 2.21 -4.39
C TRP A 827 12.05 2.25 -4.06
N THR A 828 12.48 2.04 -2.81
CA THR A 828 13.92 1.96 -2.49
C THR A 828 14.56 0.71 -3.13
N SER A 829 13.76 -0.24 -3.58
CA SER A 829 14.22 -1.37 -4.38
C SER A 829 14.70 -0.96 -5.78
N LEU A 830 14.40 0.26 -6.25
CA LEU A 830 14.95 0.83 -7.49
C LEU A 830 16.48 0.95 -7.47
N VAL A 831 17.13 0.84 -6.30
CA VAL A 831 18.60 0.80 -6.20
C VAL A 831 19.17 -0.34 -7.06
N LEU A 832 18.44 -1.44 -7.24
CA LEU A 832 18.80 -2.52 -8.16
C LEU A 832 18.87 -2.03 -9.61
N LEU A 833 17.86 -1.30 -10.08
CA LEU A 833 17.86 -0.75 -11.44
C LEU A 833 18.89 0.36 -11.61
N VAL A 834 19.18 1.13 -10.56
CA VAL A 834 20.28 2.10 -10.57
C VAL A 834 21.63 1.41 -10.72
N MET A 835 21.88 0.32 -9.98
CA MET A 835 23.10 -0.48 -10.12
C MET A 835 23.18 -1.14 -11.50
N ALA A 836 22.05 -1.60 -12.03
CA ALA A 836 21.95 -2.14 -13.38
C ALA A 836 21.95 -1.05 -14.48
N GLU A 837 21.85 0.24 -14.17
CA GLU A 837 21.75 1.32 -15.18
C GLU A 837 20.60 1.10 -16.19
N ASP A 838 19.48 0.61 -15.66
CA ASP A 838 18.33 0.12 -16.41
C ASP A 838 17.15 1.10 -16.20
N TYR A 839 17.03 2.14 -17.05
CA TYR A 839 16.18 3.32 -16.79
C TYR A 839 14.84 3.38 -17.50
#